data_AF-A0A8C6TDS7-F1
#
_entry.id   AF-A0A8C6TDS7-F1
#
_cell.length_a   1.000
_cell.length_b   1.000
_cell.length_c   1.000
_cell.angle_alpha   90.00
_cell.angle_beta   90.00
_cell.angle_gamma   90.00
#
_symmetry.space_group_name_H-M   'P 1'
#
loop_
_entity.id
_entity.type
_entity.pdbx_description
1 polymer ?
#
loop_
_entity_poly.entity_id
_entity_poly.type
_entity_poly.pdbx_seq_one_letter_code
_entity_poly.pdbx_strand_id
1 'polypeptide(L)'
;MFAKLKKKIAEEAATAPRTGVRIPRTISKESITSVGADSGDDFASDGSSSRDDLPAQLLRRNDQIRRLEAKLSDYAEQLRLMQKTKDKLEIALEKHQDSSIKKLQDQNETHVASRAKMAEGMTLALEKKDQEWMEKLEAVEMEKAALSAQLNEMSEQSLALFQKRDDRDELEGFQQQELAKVKHMVQIRHRSRSGGCRKKALVFPFALLIPMYSSVQNPMCFREELLLFREESDKKIMDLESRCEELQAIIKQVSEDFHLIEEDSRNLLQKKELKMFLTFRQAALTEEEKERTLLELQKKVASLERRLQGNLSPDEHLQELLQEKSSLEQSLEDTRAQLVTARTDHADTVSSLETQVTPLPLNTELWFSYAECTLRQRTEDLEKSKADVSGQHKICTEITKALEDTRRQKEELQARVSNLSLCFLSNNSKTVTSAFITFFPQVAELTASLVTNQHELSTVTERYSRKKSALKLKYHFVIIVQMSFLEVEVETLTEQQQQQPEVCEEEQNGSVTVDDLDHIQKVNRDLEQQLSEKNRTIKQLQQRLAELKRTLQKELKLKPEGDPPSSNTTVTNTSDLNDSREINFEYLKHVILKFMSCREAEAFHLIRAVSVLLNFTREEEDLLKQTLEYKMSWFGSKPSPKGIIRPSISGSSTHWS
;
A
#
# COMPACT_ATOMS: atom_id res chain seq x y z
N MET A 1 5.74 52.89 13.88
CA MET A 1 6.80 52.53 14.85
C MET A 1 8.20 52.99 14.43
N PHE A 2 8.56 52.98 13.15
CA PHE A 2 9.87 53.47 12.66
C PHE A 2 10.20 54.95 12.94
N ALA A 3 9.20 55.85 12.94
CA ALA A 3 9.42 57.27 13.25
C ALA A 3 9.82 57.53 14.72
N LYS A 4 9.34 56.69 15.65
CA LYS A 4 9.73 56.78 17.08
C LYS A 4 11.15 56.28 17.31
N LEU A 5 11.62 55.30 16.52
CA LEU A 5 12.99 54.79 16.58
C LEU A 5 14.00 55.81 16.04
N LYS A 6 13.69 56.49 14.92
CA LYS A 6 14.54 57.57 14.38
C LYS A 6 14.63 58.76 15.34
N LYS A 7 13.53 59.12 16.02
CA LYS A 7 13.54 60.19 17.02
C LYS A 7 14.41 59.82 18.23
N LYS A 8 14.34 58.56 18.69
CA LYS A 8 15.12 58.08 19.84
C LYS A 8 16.63 58.00 19.56
N ILE A 9 17.03 57.65 18.34
CA ILE A 9 18.44 57.63 17.91
C ILE A 9 19.00 59.06 17.76
N ALA A 10 18.19 60.02 17.29
CA ALA A 10 18.60 61.42 17.21
C ALA A 10 18.69 62.10 18.58
N GLU A 11 17.85 61.69 19.54
CA GLU A 11 17.84 62.20 20.92
C GLU A 11 19.00 61.60 21.75
N GLU A 12 19.35 60.33 21.53
CA GLU A 12 20.56 59.71 22.13
C GLU A 12 21.88 60.25 21.54
N ALA A 13 21.91 60.61 20.25
CA ALA A 13 23.09 61.22 19.64
C ALA A 13 23.34 62.66 20.14
N ALA A 14 22.33 63.34 20.69
CA ALA A 14 22.44 64.71 21.19
C ALA A 14 22.86 64.80 22.68
N THR A 15 22.76 63.71 23.44
CA THR A 15 23.05 63.68 24.90
C THR A 15 24.37 63.01 25.27
N ALA A 16 25.25 62.68 24.32
CA ALA A 16 26.58 62.19 24.62
C ALA A 16 27.45 63.31 25.27
N PRO A 17 27.99 63.12 26.49
CA PRO A 17 28.92 64.07 27.08
C PRO A 17 30.20 64.10 26.24
N ARG A 18 30.62 65.29 25.81
CA ARG A 18 31.96 65.51 25.23
C ARG A 18 33.02 65.20 26.29
N THR A 19 33.49 63.97 26.35
CA THR A 19 34.71 63.61 27.07
C THR A 19 35.91 64.11 26.26
N GLY A 20 36.37 65.32 26.56
CA GLY A 20 37.67 65.80 26.14
C GLY A 20 38.76 64.96 26.79
N VAL A 21 39.30 63.99 26.05
CA VAL A 21 40.45 63.19 26.48
C VAL A 21 41.68 64.09 26.48
N ARG A 22 42.06 64.56 27.68
CA ARG A 22 43.33 65.22 27.97
C ARG A 22 44.41 64.13 28.07
N ILE A 23 45.24 64.03 27.03
CA ILE A 23 46.40 63.13 27.00
C ILE A 23 47.38 63.50 28.14
N PRO A 24 47.91 62.54 28.93
CA PRO A 24 48.94 62.82 29.92
C PRO A 24 50.28 63.05 29.22
N ARG A 25 50.86 64.24 29.40
CA ARG A 25 52.28 64.48 29.09
C ARG A 25 53.12 63.92 30.23
N THR A 26 53.82 62.83 29.97
CA THR A 26 54.99 62.43 30.75
C THR A 26 56.11 63.45 30.48
N ILE A 27 56.36 64.34 31.45
CA ILE A 27 57.60 65.12 31.50
C ILE A 27 58.42 64.61 32.68
N SER A 28 59.57 64.03 32.37
CA SER A 28 60.66 63.78 33.30
C SER A 28 61.02 65.10 33.97
N LYS A 29 60.83 65.16 35.30
CA LYS A 29 61.31 66.23 36.16
C LYS A 29 62.65 65.76 36.71
N GLU A 30 63.72 66.12 36.03
CA GLU A 30 65.07 65.95 36.55
C GLU A 30 65.47 67.22 37.30
N SER A 31 65.95 66.98 38.50
CA SER A 31 66.44 67.91 39.49
C SER A 31 67.44 68.93 38.93
N ILE A 32 67.19 70.21 39.20
CA ILE A 32 68.26 71.19 39.38
C ILE A 32 68.03 71.88 40.71
N THR A 33 68.99 71.63 41.59
CA THR A 33 69.14 72.14 42.93
C THR A 33 69.21 73.66 42.94
N SER A 34 68.50 74.25 43.88
CA SER A 34 68.59 75.65 44.29
C SER A 34 69.93 75.95 44.96
N VAL A 35 70.66 76.93 44.42
CA VAL A 35 71.62 77.81 45.11
C VAL A 35 71.29 79.18 44.52
N GLY A 36 70.73 80.15 45.23
CA GLY A 36 71.19 80.69 46.49
C GLY A 36 71.93 81.99 46.18
N ALA A 37 71.18 83.10 46.20
CA ALA A 37 71.58 84.50 46.40
C ALA A 37 72.80 85.06 45.64
N ASP A 38 72.58 86.12 44.85
CA ASP A 38 73.42 87.31 44.99
C ASP A 38 72.65 88.57 44.55
N SER A 39 72.39 89.43 45.53
CA SER A 39 71.89 90.80 45.35
C SER A 39 73.11 91.71 45.21
N GLY A 40 73.42 92.08 43.97
CA GLY A 40 74.41 93.10 43.63
C GLY A 40 73.73 94.36 43.16
N ASP A 41 73.70 95.34 44.05
CA ASP A 41 73.36 96.75 43.89
C ASP A 41 74.17 97.43 42.77
N ASP A 42 73.69 98.60 42.32
CA ASP A 42 74.37 99.67 41.57
C ASP A 42 73.64 100.13 40.30
N PHE A 43 72.53 100.84 40.48
CA PHE A 43 72.07 101.84 39.52
C PHE A 43 72.81 103.17 39.77
N ALA A 44 73.95 103.35 39.11
CA ALA A 44 74.52 104.68 38.93
C ALA A 44 73.67 105.45 37.90
N SER A 45 72.90 106.41 38.41
CA SER A 45 72.31 107.48 37.62
C SER A 45 73.42 108.43 37.16
N ASP A 46 73.98 108.16 35.98
CA ASP A 46 74.78 109.15 35.26
C ASP A 46 74.08 109.52 33.95
N GLY A 47 73.48 110.72 33.99
CA GLY A 47 72.98 111.41 32.83
C GLY A 47 74.13 111.84 31.92
N SER A 48 74.17 111.29 30.71
CA SER A 48 74.68 111.93 29.49
C SER A 48 74.52 111.00 28.28
N SER A 49 73.29 110.84 27.80
CA SER A 49 73.07 110.24 26.47
C SER A 49 73.32 111.31 25.42
N SER A 50 74.54 111.29 24.87
CA SER A 50 74.90 111.98 23.65
C SER A 50 73.97 111.53 22.52
N ARG A 51 73.60 112.48 21.64
CA ARG A 51 72.78 112.25 20.44
C ARG A 51 73.35 111.16 19.50
N ASP A 52 74.62 110.80 19.68
CA ASP A 52 75.34 109.77 18.92
C ASP A 52 75.20 108.33 19.44
N ASP A 53 74.59 108.09 20.62
CA ASP A 53 74.35 106.73 21.17
C ASP A 53 73.00 106.12 20.75
N LEU A 54 72.05 106.96 20.33
CA LEU A 54 70.75 106.51 19.83
C LEU A 54 70.86 105.57 18.61
N PRO A 55 71.70 105.87 17.61
CA PRO A 55 71.91 104.99 16.45
C PRO A 55 72.47 103.61 16.84
N ALA A 56 73.41 103.55 17.78
CA ALA A 56 74.00 102.30 18.24
C ALA A 56 72.97 101.44 19.01
N GLN A 57 72.13 102.08 19.83
CA GLN A 57 71.04 101.41 20.54
C GLN A 57 69.96 100.87 19.59
N LEU A 58 69.62 101.63 18.54
CA LEU A 58 68.72 101.18 17.47
C LEU A 58 69.31 100.00 16.68
N LEU A 59 70.62 100.02 16.39
CA LEU A 59 71.29 98.90 15.71
C LEU A 59 71.22 97.62 16.54
N ARG A 60 71.52 97.68 17.84
CA ARG A 60 71.42 96.52 18.76
C ARG A 60 69.99 96.00 18.88
N ARG A 61 68.99 96.89 18.94
CA ARG A 61 67.57 96.49 18.93
C ARG A 61 67.19 95.84 17.60
N ASN A 62 67.63 96.37 16.46
CA ASN A 62 67.41 95.75 15.15
C ASN A 62 68.08 94.37 15.04
N ASP A 63 69.28 94.19 15.59
CA ASP A 63 69.94 92.89 15.65
C ASP A 63 69.18 91.91 16.55
N GLN A 64 68.63 92.38 17.67
CA GLN A 64 67.79 91.57 18.53
C GLN A 64 66.47 91.20 17.84
N ILE A 65 65.84 92.13 17.12
CA ILE A 65 64.63 91.88 16.32
C ILE A 65 64.93 90.82 15.27
N ARG A 66 66.02 90.94 14.49
CA ARG A 66 66.42 89.94 13.49
C ARG A 66 66.66 88.55 14.10
N ARG A 67 67.26 88.47 15.29
CA ARG A 67 67.43 87.19 16.00
C ARG A 67 66.10 86.59 16.47
N LEU A 68 65.16 87.43 16.91
CA LEU A 68 63.82 86.99 17.30
C LEU A 68 62.99 86.56 16.07
N GLU A 69 63.11 87.27 14.95
CA GLU A 69 62.51 86.90 13.67
C GLU A 69 63.04 85.56 13.17
N ALA A 70 64.35 85.31 13.25
CA ALA A 70 64.95 84.02 12.92
C ALA A 70 64.40 82.89 13.81
N LYS A 71 64.35 83.09 15.13
CA LYS A 71 63.77 82.11 16.06
C LYS A 71 62.27 81.87 15.81
N LEU A 72 61.51 82.91 15.48
CA LEU A 72 60.10 82.79 15.10
C LEU A 72 59.94 81.99 13.80
N SER A 73 60.84 82.17 12.83
CA SER A 73 60.87 81.37 11.61
C SER A 73 61.18 79.90 11.90
N ASP A 74 62.17 79.61 12.75
CA ASP A 74 62.53 78.24 13.14
C ASP A 74 61.36 77.55 13.87
N TYR A 75 60.67 78.26 14.78
CA TYR A 75 59.47 77.73 15.43
C TYR A 75 58.32 77.50 14.45
N ALA A 76 58.12 78.36 13.45
CA ALA A 76 57.12 78.18 12.42
C ALA A 76 57.43 76.95 11.52
N GLU A 77 58.70 76.73 11.19
CA GLU A 77 59.14 75.53 10.47
C GLU A 77 58.96 74.26 11.31
N GLN A 78 59.33 74.30 12.59
CA GLN A 78 59.12 73.18 13.51
C GLN A 78 57.63 72.84 13.65
N LEU A 79 56.75 73.84 13.75
CA LEU A 79 55.30 73.63 13.76
C LEU A 79 54.80 73.00 12.45
N ARG A 80 55.28 73.45 11.29
CA ARG A 80 54.94 72.82 10.01
C ARG A 80 55.42 71.37 9.93
N LEU A 81 56.60 71.06 10.44
CA LEU A 81 57.11 69.69 10.48
C LEU A 81 56.26 68.81 11.40
N MET A 82 55.94 69.30 12.61
CA MET A 82 55.07 68.62 13.56
C MET A 82 53.65 68.42 13.01
N GLN A 83 53.13 69.36 12.23
CA GLN A 83 51.85 69.19 11.55
C GLN A 83 51.93 68.10 10.48
N LYS A 84 52.97 68.09 9.64
CA LYS A 84 53.17 67.04 8.64
C LYS A 84 53.33 65.65 9.26
N THR A 85 54.00 65.52 10.41
CA THR A 85 54.12 64.23 11.11
C THR A 85 52.79 63.81 11.73
N LYS A 86 52.03 64.74 12.30
CA LYS A 86 50.66 64.49 12.77
C LYS A 86 49.78 63.96 11.63
N ASP A 87 49.72 64.64 10.49
CA ASP A 87 48.86 64.25 9.37
C ASP A 87 49.24 62.85 8.83
N LYS A 88 50.53 62.52 8.78
CA LYS A 88 50.99 61.17 8.39
C LYS A 88 50.56 60.10 9.39
N LEU A 89 50.63 60.37 10.68
CA LEU A 89 50.19 59.44 11.72
C LEU A 89 48.66 59.27 11.71
N GLU A 90 47.92 60.33 11.44
CA GLU A 90 46.46 60.32 11.30
C GLU A 90 46.04 59.45 10.11
N ILE A 91 46.66 59.63 8.94
CA ILE A 91 46.43 58.77 7.76
C ILE A 91 46.82 57.31 8.03
N ALA A 92 47.93 57.06 8.73
CA ALA A 92 48.36 55.71 9.06
C ALA A 92 47.37 55.02 10.02
N LEU A 93 46.84 55.77 10.99
CA LEU A 93 45.83 55.28 11.93
C LEU A 93 44.51 54.97 11.21
N GLU A 94 44.04 55.88 10.35
CA GLU A 94 42.82 55.68 9.55
C GLU A 94 42.96 54.44 8.65
N LYS A 95 44.06 54.29 7.93
CA LYS A 95 44.33 53.08 7.12
C LYS A 95 44.36 51.80 7.96
N HIS A 96 44.94 51.86 9.16
CA HIS A 96 44.96 50.70 10.06
C HIS A 96 43.54 50.35 10.56
N GLN A 97 42.73 51.36 10.88
CA GLN A 97 41.33 51.19 11.27
C GLN A 97 40.50 50.61 10.12
N ASP A 98 40.62 51.16 8.92
CA ASP A 98 39.95 50.66 7.71
C ASP A 98 40.35 49.23 7.39
N SER A 99 41.64 48.89 7.49
CA SER A 99 42.12 47.52 7.28
C SER A 99 41.56 46.56 8.34
N SER A 100 41.44 47.01 9.59
CA SER A 100 40.88 46.20 10.67
C SER A 100 39.37 45.98 10.49
N ILE A 101 38.62 47.03 10.13
CA ILE A 101 37.18 46.95 9.83
C ILE A 101 36.95 46.03 8.64
N LYS A 102 37.73 46.18 7.57
CA LYS A 102 37.63 45.33 6.37
C LYS A 102 37.89 43.86 6.69
N LYS A 103 38.91 43.53 7.49
CA LYS A 103 39.16 42.15 7.93
C LYS A 103 37.99 41.56 8.72
N LEU A 104 37.37 42.35 9.60
CA LEU A 104 36.19 41.92 10.34
C LEU A 104 34.97 41.69 9.42
N GLN A 105 34.80 42.56 8.41
CA GLN A 105 33.76 42.40 7.39
C GLN A 105 33.99 41.12 6.57
N ASP A 106 35.19 40.91 6.05
CA ASP A 106 35.55 39.70 5.28
C ASP A 106 35.35 38.41 6.11
N GLN A 107 35.72 38.43 7.39
CA GLN A 107 35.45 37.32 8.31
C GLN A 107 33.95 37.08 8.51
N ASN A 108 33.17 38.14 8.71
CA ASN A 108 31.72 38.01 8.85
C ASN A 108 31.05 37.49 7.57
N GLU A 109 31.44 37.98 6.40
CA GLU A 109 30.95 37.52 5.10
C GLU A 109 31.28 36.04 4.86
N THR A 110 32.50 35.61 5.17
CA THR A 110 32.87 34.19 5.07
C THR A 110 32.08 33.31 6.03
N HIS A 111 31.86 33.76 7.28
CA HIS A 111 30.99 33.03 8.21
C HIS A 111 29.54 32.94 7.74
N VAL A 112 28.97 34.03 7.22
CA VAL A 112 27.62 34.05 6.66
C VAL A 112 27.53 33.12 5.45
N ALA A 113 28.51 33.15 4.54
CA ALA A 113 28.57 32.27 3.39
C ALA A 113 28.70 30.79 3.79
N SER A 114 29.54 30.47 4.79
CA SER A 114 29.63 29.11 5.33
C SER A 114 28.32 28.64 5.96
N ARG A 115 27.62 29.52 6.68
CA ARG A 115 26.29 29.20 7.25
C ARG A 115 25.24 28.98 6.17
N ALA A 116 25.25 29.79 5.12
CA ALA A 116 24.37 29.63 3.97
C ALA A 116 24.63 28.30 3.24
N LYS A 117 25.89 27.93 2.99
CA LYS A 117 26.25 26.64 2.39
C LYS A 117 25.81 25.44 3.22
N MET A 118 25.92 25.53 4.55
CA MET A 118 25.42 24.46 5.43
C MET A 118 23.89 24.36 5.38
N ALA A 119 23.18 25.49 5.33
CA ALA A 119 21.73 25.50 5.19
C ALA A 119 21.29 24.92 3.85
N GLU A 120 21.94 25.31 2.75
CA GLU A 120 21.69 24.78 1.40
C GLU A 120 21.99 23.28 1.29
N GLY A 121 23.08 22.81 1.94
CA GLY A 121 23.38 21.39 2.01
C GLY A 121 22.31 20.59 2.77
N MET A 122 21.73 21.18 3.82
CA MET A 122 20.63 20.57 4.57
C MET A 122 19.33 20.54 3.76
N THR A 123 19.00 21.61 3.03
CA THR A 123 17.82 21.64 2.16
C THR A 123 17.93 20.63 1.03
N LEU A 124 19.09 20.53 0.37
CA LEU A 124 19.33 19.52 -0.67
C LEU A 124 19.25 18.09 -0.13
N ALA A 125 19.73 17.85 1.09
CA ALA A 125 19.62 16.53 1.73
C ALA A 125 18.16 16.16 2.05
N LEU A 126 17.35 17.13 2.47
CA LEU A 126 15.91 16.94 2.68
C LEU A 126 15.18 16.67 1.36
N GLU A 127 15.42 17.46 0.32
CA GLU A 127 14.85 17.25 -1.01
C GLU A 127 15.20 15.87 -1.57
N LYS A 128 16.44 15.42 -1.40
CA LYS A 128 16.85 14.07 -1.82
C LYS A 128 16.10 12.99 -1.04
N LYS A 129 15.92 13.18 0.27
CA LYS A 129 15.14 12.23 1.10
C LYS A 129 13.67 12.21 0.68
N ASP A 130 13.08 13.37 0.40
CA ASP A 130 11.71 13.47 -0.09
C ASP A 130 11.56 12.74 -1.43
N GLN A 131 12.53 12.90 -2.35
CA GLN A 131 12.55 12.17 -3.61
C GLN A 131 12.66 10.64 -3.41
N GLU A 132 13.54 10.17 -2.52
CA GLU A 132 13.64 8.74 -2.17
C GLU A 132 12.34 8.19 -1.57
N TRP A 133 11.63 8.98 -0.76
CA TRP A 133 10.32 8.61 -0.21
C TRP A 133 9.23 8.57 -1.27
N MET A 134 9.24 9.51 -2.23
CA MET A 134 8.31 9.52 -3.36
C MET A 134 8.50 8.28 -4.24
N GLU A 135 9.74 7.89 -4.54
CA GLU A 135 10.05 6.67 -5.30
C GLU A 135 9.58 5.40 -4.56
N LYS A 136 9.78 5.34 -3.25
CA LYS A 136 9.26 4.23 -2.43
C LYS A 136 7.73 4.18 -2.43
N LEU A 137 7.07 5.34 -2.36
CA LEU A 137 5.61 5.43 -2.41
C LEU A 137 5.08 4.92 -3.75
N GLU A 138 5.70 5.33 -4.86
CA GLU A 138 5.35 4.88 -6.21
C GLU A 138 5.54 3.37 -6.37
N ALA A 139 6.64 2.82 -5.86
CA ALA A 139 6.87 1.36 -5.87
C ALA A 139 5.79 0.60 -5.10
N VAL A 140 5.42 1.07 -3.90
CA VAL A 140 4.34 0.47 -3.09
C VAL A 140 2.99 0.60 -3.78
N GLU A 141 2.72 1.72 -4.47
CA GLU A 141 1.49 1.92 -5.21
C GLU A 141 1.39 0.98 -6.43
N MET A 142 2.51 0.75 -7.13
CA MET A 142 2.61 -0.25 -8.19
C MET A 142 2.37 -1.68 -7.67
N GLU A 143 2.97 -2.05 -6.54
CA GLU A 143 2.76 -3.38 -5.92
C GLU A 143 1.31 -3.56 -5.48
N LYS A 144 0.70 -2.55 -4.86
CA LYS A 144 -0.72 -2.55 -4.49
C LYS A 144 -1.60 -2.75 -5.72
N ALA A 145 -1.31 -2.06 -6.82
CA ALA A 145 -2.06 -2.21 -8.06
C ALA A 145 -1.91 -3.64 -8.64
N ALA A 146 -0.70 -4.20 -8.62
CA ALA A 146 -0.44 -5.56 -9.07
C ALA A 146 -1.18 -6.61 -8.22
N LEU A 147 -1.13 -6.49 -6.89
CA LEU A 147 -1.84 -7.38 -5.97
C LEU A 147 -3.36 -7.26 -6.13
N SER A 148 -3.88 -6.03 -6.32
CA SER A 148 -5.30 -5.81 -6.59
C SER A 148 -5.73 -6.45 -7.91
N ALA A 149 -4.89 -6.40 -8.94
CA ALA A 149 -5.16 -7.06 -10.21
C ALA A 149 -5.20 -8.59 -10.06
N GLN A 150 -4.25 -9.18 -9.33
CA GLN A 150 -4.23 -10.61 -9.03
C GLN A 150 -5.47 -11.06 -8.24
N LEU A 151 -5.93 -10.26 -7.27
CA LEU A 151 -7.14 -10.55 -6.51
C LEU A 151 -8.39 -10.52 -7.39
N ASN A 152 -8.49 -9.54 -8.29
CA ASN A 152 -9.59 -9.45 -9.25
C ASN A 152 -9.58 -10.64 -10.21
N GLU A 153 -8.41 -11.03 -10.72
CA GLU A 153 -8.27 -12.20 -11.58
C GLU A 153 -8.69 -13.50 -10.85
N MET A 154 -8.26 -13.71 -9.61
CA MET A 154 -8.69 -14.84 -8.79
C MET A 154 -10.21 -14.85 -8.55
N SER A 155 -10.80 -13.67 -8.32
CA SER A 155 -12.24 -13.50 -8.17
C SER A 155 -13.00 -13.84 -9.44
N GLU A 156 -12.53 -13.38 -10.61
CA GLU A 156 -13.10 -13.71 -11.91
C GLU A 156 -12.99 -15.20 -12.23
N GLN A 157 -11.85 -15.82 -11.95
CA GLN A 157 -11.66 -17.27 -12.09
C GLN A 157 -12.64 -18.05 -11.19
N SER A 158 -12.84 -17.61 -9.95
CA SER A 158 -13.80 -18.22 -9.02
C SER A 158 -15.24 -18.10 -9.52
N LEU A 159 -15.62 -16.95 -10.06
CA LEU A 159 -16.94 -16.72 -10.65
C LEU A 159 -17.16 -17.59 -11.89
N ALA A 160 -16.15 -17.71 -12.75
CA ALA A 160 -16.21 -18.57 -13.94
C ALA A 160 -16.32 -20.06 -13.58
N LEU A 161 -15.64 -20.52 -12.52
CA LEU A 161 -15.78 -21.89 -12.01
C LEU A 161 -17.17 -22.14 -11.43
N PHE A 162 -17.78 -21.14 -10.80
CA PHE A 162 -19.14 -21.22 -10.29
C PHE A 162 -20.15 -21.36 -11.42
N GLN A 163 -20.06 -20.49 -12.45
CA GLN A 163 -20.89 -20.59 -13.66
C GLN A 163 -20.76 -21.96 -14.34
N LYS A 164 -19.55 -22.49 -14.47
CA LYS A 164 -19.34 -23.83 -15.04
C LYS A 164 -19.96 -24.95 -14.19
N ARG A 165 -20.04 -24.81 -12.87
CA ARG A 165 -20.76 -25.77 -12.01
C ARG A 165 -22.26 -25.68 -12.23
N ASP A 166 -22.80 -24.46 -12.26
CA ASP A 166 -24.23 -24.24 -12.50
C ASP A 166 -24.65 -24.82 -13.86
N ASP A 167 -23.90 -24.53 -14.92
CA ASP A 167 -24.13 -25.10 -16.26
C ASP A 167 -24.07 -26.65 -16.27
N ARG A 168 -23.15 -27.23 -15.50
CA ARG A 168 -23.02 -28.69 -15.39
C ARG A 168 -24.21 -29.29 -14.64
N ASP A 169 -24.63 -28.67 -13.55
CA ASP A 169 -25.75 -29.14 -12.73
C ASP A 169 -27.08 -29.01 -13.52
N GLU A 170 -27.24 -27.97 -14.36
CA GLU A 170 -28.34 -27.88 -15.33
C GLU A 170 -28.31 -29.03 -16.35
N LEU A 171 -27.15 -29.33 -16.93
CA LEU A 171 -26.97 -30.46 -17.86
C LEU A 171 -27.25 -31.81 -17.22
N GLU A 172 -26.85 -32.03 -15.97
CA GLU A 172 -27.19 -33.23 -15.19
C GLU A 172 -28.70 -33.33 -14.95
N GLY A 173 -29.37 -32.20 -14.66
CA GLY A 173 -30.82 -32.11 -14.56
C GLY A 173 -31.52 -32.54 -15.86
N PHE A 174 -31.05 -32.05 -17.02
CA PHE A 174 -31.56 -32.47 -18.33
C PHE A 174 -31.32 -33.96 -18.59
N GLN A 175 -30.13 -34.49 -18.27
CA GLN A 175 -29.83 -35.91 -18.42
C GLN A 175 -30.74 -36.78 -17.54
N GLN A 176 -30.99 -36.39 -16.29
CA GLN A 176 -31.89 -37.11 -15.39
C GLN A 176 -33.33 -37.07 -15.88
N GLN A 177 -33.77 -35.94 -16.45
CA GLN A 177 -35.09 -35.83 -17.06
C GLN A 177 -35.23 -36.79 -18.25
N GLU A 178 -34.23 -36.86 -19.14
CA GLU A 178 -34.23 -37.78 -20.28
C GLU A 178 -34.20 -39.25 -19.82
N LEU A 179 -33.38 -39.58 -18.83
CA LEU A 179 -33.35 -40.92 -18.21
C LEU A 179 -34.72 -41.28 -17.61
N ALA A 180 -35.39 -40.35 -16.94
CA ALA A 180 -36.73 -40.57 -16.40
C ALA A 180 -37.76 -40.81 -17.50
N LYS A 181 -37.71 -40.05 -18.61
CA LYS A 181 -38.56 -40.26 -19.79
C LYS A 181 -38.34 -41.65 -20.40
N VAL A 182 -37.08 -42.05 -20.61
CA VAL A 182 -36.73 -43.39 -21.13
C VAL A 182 -37.22 -44.48 -20.17
N LYS A 183 -36.99 -44.32 -18.86
CA LYS A 183 -37.48 -45.26 -17.85
C LYS A 183 -39.00 -45.41 -17.92
N HIS A 184 -39.73 -44.30 -18.06
CA HIS A 184 -41.18 -44.32 -18.21
C HIS A 184 -41.62 -45.02 -19.51
N MET A 185 -40.98 -44.74 -20.64
CA MET A 185 -41.25 -45.43 -21.91
C MET A 185 -41.01 -46.94 -21.82
N VAL A 186 -39.93 -47.36 -21.16
CA VAL A 186 -39.64 -48.79 -20.91
C VAL A 186 -40.68 -49.41 -19.98
N GLN A 187 -41.09 -48.70 -18.93
CA GLN A 187 -42.13 -49.15 -18.01
C GLN A 187 -43.48 -49.33 -18.74
N ILE A 188 -43.86 -48.37 -19.60
CA ILE A 188 -45.05 -48.46 -20.47
C ILE A 188 -44.93 -49.67 -21.38
N ARG A 189 -43.78 -49.86 -22.05
CA ARG A 189 -43.55 -51.02 -22.93
C ARG A 189 -43.59 -52.36 -22.20
N HIS A 190 -43.09 -52.42 -20.95
CA HIS A 190 -43.19 -53.60 -20.10
C HIS A 190 -44.64 -53.86 -19.69
N ARG A 191 -45.40 -52.82 -19.34
CA ARG A 191 -46.84 -52.94 -19.00
C ARG A 191 -47.67 -53.40 -20.20
N SER A 192 -47.36 -52.91 -21.40
CA SER A 192 -48.00 -53.34 -22.66
C SER A 192 -47.62 -54.77 -23.08
N ARG A 193 -46.47 -55.30 -22.64
CA ARG A 193 -46.09 -56.73 -22.85
C ARG A 193 -46.66 -57.67 -21.78
N SER A 194 -47.21 -57.15 -20.68
CA SER A 194 -47.85 -57.94 -19.63
C SER A 194 -49.31 -58.28 -19.93
N GLY A 195 -49.91 -57.70 -20.97
CA GLY A 195 -51.23 -58.05 -21.48
C GLY A 195 -51.13 -58.67 -22.87
N GLY A 196 -50.96 -59.99 -22.96
CA GLY A 196 -51.07 -60.74 -24.23
C GLY A 196 -49.84 -61.58 -24.59
N CYS A 197 -50.01 -62.90 -24.54
CA CYS A 197 -49.06 -63.94 -24.95
C CYS A 197 -48.41 -63.72 -26.33
N ARG A 198 -47.10 -63.95 -26.43
CA ARG A 198 -46.48 -65.11 -27.14
C ARG A 198 -44.96 -64.93 -27.23
N LYS A 199 -44.27 -66.06 -27.04
CA LYS A 199 -42.82 -66.26 -27.18
C LYS A 199 -42.33 -65.72 -28.54
N LYS A 200 -41.41 -64.75 -28.53
CA LYS A 200 -40.40 -64.56 -29.58
C LYS A 200 -39.11 -64.07 -28.94
N ALA A 201 -38.05 -64.86 -29.12
CA ALA A 201 -36.68 -64.49 -28.79
C ALA A 201 -36.30 -63.23 -29.57
N LEU A 202 -35.68 -62.27 -28.89
CA LEU A 202 -35.05 -61.12 -29.52
C LEU A 202 -33.78 -60.85 -28.71
N VAL A 203 -32.69 -61.40 -29.24
CA VAL A 203 -31.33 -61.00 -28.93
C VAL A 203 -31.23 -59.53 -29.34
N PHE A 204 -31.00 -58.63 -28.38
CA PHE A 204 -30.71 -57.22 -28.61
C PHE A 204 -29.28 -56.92 -28.14
N PRO A 205 -28.53 -56.05 -28.82
CA PRO A 205 -27.09 -56.18 -28.95
C PRO A 205 -26.35 -55.53 -27.78
N PHE A 206 -25.48 -56.32 -27.14
CA PHE A 206 -24.47 -55.89 -26.17
C PHE A 206 -23.40 -54.94 -26.77
N ALA A 207 -23.48 -54.63 -28.06
CA ALA A 207 -22.48 -53.85 -28.82
C ALA A 207 -22.56 -52.32 -28.60
N LEU A 208 -23.62 -51.79 -27.97
CA LEU A 208 -23.77 -50.35 -27.71
C LEU A 208 -23.34 -49.92 -26.29
N LEU A 209 -23.03 -50.87 -25.39
CA LEU A 209 -22.53 -50.56 -24.05
C LEU A 209 -21.00 -50.41 -23.98
N ILE A 210 -20.29 -50.93 -24.97
CA ILE A 210 -18.81 -50.91 -25.03
C ILE A 210 -18.27 -49.48 -25.30
N PRO A 211 -18.86 -48.64 -26.18
CA PRO A 211 -18.38 -47.26 -26.40
C PRO A 211 -18.69 -46.31 -25.22
N MET A 212 -19.70 -46.63 -24.41
CA MET A 212 -20.12 -45.81 -23.27
C MET A 212 -19.22 -46.03 -22.03
N TYR A 213 -18.60 -47.21 -21.93
CA TYR A 213 -17.61 -47.52 -20.89
C TYR A 213 -16.19 -47.07 -21.26
N SER A 214 -15.81 -47.07 -22.55
CA SER A 214 -14.48 -46.60 -22.98
C SER A 214 -14.29 -45.08 -22.93
N SER A 215 -15.37 -44.29 -22.98
CA SER A 215 -15.31 -42.82 -22.83
C SER A 215 -15.10 -42.36 -21.38
N VAL A 216 -15.47 -43.21 -20.40
CA VAL A 216 -15.26 -42.97 -18.95
C VAL A 216 -13.84 -43.35 -18.50
N GLN A 217 -13.05 -43.97 -19.38
CA GLN A 217 -11.72 -44.52 -19.07
C GLN A 217 -10.56 -43.55 -19.37
N ASN A 218 -10.81 -42.24 -19.53
CA ASN A 218 -9.75 -41.23 -19.68
C ASN A 218 -9.54 -40.28 -18.47
N PRO A 219 -9.72 -40.70 -17.19
CA PRO A 219 -9.47 -39.84 -16.04
C PRO A 219 -7.97 -39.67 -15.73
N MET A 220 -7.08 -40.47 -16.33
CA MET A 220 -5.64 -40.37 -16.09
C MET A 220 -5.04 -39.11 -16.72
N CYS A 221 -5.41 -38.77 -17.97
CA CYS A 221 -4.90 -37.59 -18.66
C CYS A 221 -5.30 -36.28 -17.96
N PHE A 222 -6.56 -36.15 -17.56
CA PHE A 222 -7.06 -34.97 -16.85
C PHE A 222 -6.49 -34.85 -15.42
N ARG A 223 -6.22 -35.98 -14.77
CA ARG A 223 -5.61 -36.02 -13.44
C ARG A 223 -4.13 -35.64 -13.47
N GLU A 224 -3.42 -35.98 -14.54
CA GLU A 224 -2.01 -35.64 -14.75
C GLU A 224 -1.85 -34.16 -15.11
N GLU A 225 -2.75 -33.62 -15.93
CA GLU A 225 -2.83 -32.18 -16.26
C GLU A 225 -3.18 -31.33 -15.02
N LEU A 226 -4.13 -31.78 -14.18
CA LEU A 226 -4.43 -31.14 -12.90
C LEU A 226 -3.28 -31.23 -11.88
N LEU A 227 -2.49 -32.30 -11.92
CA LEU A 227 -1.30 -32.46 -11.08
C LEU A 227 -0.20 -31.48 -11.50
N LEU A 228 0.04 -31.34 -12.80
CA LEU A 228 1.01 -30.36 -13.32
C LEU A 228 0.58 -28.92 -13.00
N PHE A 229 -0.72 -28.61 -13.12
CA PHE A 229 -1.24 -27.29 -12.77
C PHE A 229 -1.09 -27.00 -11.27
N ARG A 230 -1.28 -28.02 -10.42
CA ARG A 230 -1.06 -27.93 -8.98
C ARG A 230 0.42 -27.74 -8.63
N GLU A 231 1.32 -28.49 -9.25
CA GLU A 231 2.77 -28.31 -9.07
C GLU A 231 3.24 -26.92 -9.54
N GLU A 232 2.67 -26.40 -10.63
CA GLU A 232 2.98 -25.06 -11.11
C GLU A 232 2.44 -23.97 -10.18
N SER A 233 1.23 -24.14 -9.61
CA SER A 233 0.70 -23.22 -8.60
C SER A 233 1.51 -23.28 -7.31
N ASP A 234 1.93 -24.46 -6.87
CA ASP A 234 2.71 -24.64 -5.64
C ASP A 234 4.11 -24.00 -5.80
N LYS A 235 4.73 -24.10 -6.99
CA LYS A 235 5.97 -23.37 -7.31
C LYS A 235 5.80 -21.85 -7.27
N LYS A 236 4.70 -21.33 -7.83
CA LYS A 236 4.41 -19.88 -7.79
C LYS A 236 4.16 -19.40 -6.35
N ILE A 237 3.51 -20.21 -5.53
CA ILE A 237 3.31 -19.91 -4.11
C ILE A 237 4.66 -19.86 -3.39
N MET A 238 5.54 -20.84 -3.59
CA MET A 238 6.88 -20.84 -2.99
C MET A 238 7.74 -19.64 -3.41
N ASP A 239 7.72 -19.25 -4.69
CA ASP A 239 8.45 -18.07 -5.17
C ASP A 239 7.89 -16.77 -4.54
N LEU A 240 6.58 -16.67 -4.38
CA LEU A 240 5.95 -15.53 -3.70
C LEU A 240 6.28 -15.51 -2.21
N GLU A 241 6.29 -16.66 -1.53
CA GLU A 241 6.71 -16.78 -0.13
C GLU A 241 8.17 -16.37 0.05
N SER A 242 9.07 -16.84 -0.83
CA SER A 242 10.49 -16.44 -0.83
C SER A 242 10.66 -14.93 -1.01
N ARG A 243 9.93 -14.32 -1.95
CA ARG A 243 9.96 -12.86 -2.17
C ARG A 243 9.37 -12.09 -0.99
N CYS A 244 8.33 -12.62 -0.35
CA CYS A 244 7.78 -12.03 0.87
C CYS A 244 8.79 -12.06 2.01
N GLU A 245 9.53 -13.15 2.20
CA GLU A 245 10.59 -13.25 3.20
C GLU A 245 11.74 -12.27 2.93
N GLU A 246 12.17 -12.14 1.67
CA GLU A 246 13.18 -11.15 1.26
C GLU A 246 12.72 -9.71 1.54
N LEU A 247 11.47 -9.37 1.18
CA LEU A 247 10.90 -8.06 1.49
C LEU A 247 10.80 -7.82 2.99
N GLN A 248 10.43 -8.84 3.78
CA GLN A 248 10.40 -8.74 5.23
C GLN A 248 11.79 -8.49 5.82
N ALA A 249 12.82 -9.13 5.28
CA ALA A 249 14.21 -8.89 5.68
C ALA A 249 14.66 -7.47 5.35
N ILE A 250 14.34 -6.96 4.15
CA ILE A 250 14.65 -5.58 3.74
C ILE A 250 13.92 -4.57 4.63
N ILE A 251 12.62 -4.78 4.91
CA ILE A 251 11.84 -3.91 5.80
C ILE A 251 12.46 -3.88 7.19
N LYS A 252 12.90 -5.03 7.71
CA LYS A 252 13.54 -5.11 9.02
C LYS A 252 14.87 -4.37 9.03
N GLN A 253 15.70 -4.55 8.01
CA GLN A 253 16.98 -3.84 7.88
C GLN A 253 16.77 -2.31 7.78
N VAL A 254 15.85 -1.85 6.93
CA VAL A 254 15.54 -0.41 6.79
C VAL A 254 14.99 0.17 8.08
N SER A 255 14.21 -0.62 8.85
CA SER A 255 13.71 -0.19 10.15
C SER A 255 14.82 -0.04 11.18
N GLU A 256 15.78 -0.98 11.21
CA GLU A 256 16.96 -0.92 12.08
C GLU A 256 17.87 0.27 11.71
N ASP A 257 18.15 0.47 10.42
CA ASP A 257 18.95 1.59 9.93
C ASP A 257 18.29 2.95 10.24
N PHE A 258 16.97 3.04 10.10
CA PHE A 258 16.21 4.24 10.45
C PHE A 258 16.30 4.54 11.95
N HIS A 259 16.14 3.51 12.80
CA HIS A 259 16.26 3.65 14.24
C HIS A 259 17.65 4.15 14.66
N LEU A 260 18.72 3.64 14.03
CA LEU A 260 20.09 4.04 14.30
C LEU A 260 20.34 5.51 13.92
N ILE A 261 19.87 5.94 12.75
CA ILE A 261 19.97 7.35 12.29
C ILE A 261 19.19 8.29 13.22
N GLU A 262 18.02 7.86 13.69
CA GLU A 262 17.20 8.66 14.61
C GLU A 262 17.88 8.82 15.98
N GLU A 263 18.50 7.75 16.49
CA GLU A 263 19.27 7.77 17.72
C GLU A 263 20.53 8.64 17.61
N ASP A 264 21.28 8.53 16.52
CA ASP A 264 22.43 9.40 16.24
C ASP A 264 22.03 10.88 16.14
N SER A 265 20.88 11.16 15.51
CA SER A 265 20.34 12.52 15.40
C SER A 265 19.96 13.09 16.77
N ARG A 266 19.28 12.29 17.61
CA ARG A 266 18.96 12.66 19.00
C ARG A 266 20.22 12.93 19.81
N ASN A 267 21.21 12.05 19.73
CA ASN A 267 22.48 12.21 20.44
C ASN A 267 23.24 13.47 20.01
N LEU A 268 23.26 13.77 18.71
CA LEU A 268 23.92 14.97 18.18
C LEU A 268 23.21 16.26 18.61
N LEU A 269 21.87 16.26 18.63
CA LEU A 269 21.06 17.37 19.13
C LEU A 269 21.33 17.61 20.62
N GLN A 270 21.27 16.56 21.44
CA GLN A 270 21.55 16.66 22.87
C GLN A 270 22.98 17.17 23.14
N LYS A 271 23.96 16.71 22.35
CA LYS A 271 25.35 17.20 22.43
C LYS A 271 25.47 18.67 22.04
N LYS A 272 24.75 19.12 21.01
CA LYS A 272 24.72 20.53 20.59
C LYS A 272 24.06 21.41 21.65
N GLU A 273 22.96 20.96 22.24
CA GLU A 273 22.26 21.65 23.31
C GLU A 273 23.15 21.80 24.56
N LEU A 274 23.78 20.71 25.01
CA LEU A 274 24.74 20.76 26.12
C LEU A 274 25.90 21.71 25.84
N LYS A 275 26.47 21.67 24.63
CA LYS A 275 27.56 22.57 24.24
C LYS A 275 27.11 24.03 24.26
N MET A 276 25.93 24.32 23.71
CA MET A 276 25.36 25.66 23.70
C MET A 276 25.09 26.17 25.12
N PHE A 277 24.51 25.33 25.98
CA PHE A 277 24.27 25.65 27.39
C PHE A 277 25.56 25.97 28.14
N LEU A 278 26.61 25.16 27.96
CA LEU A 278 27.92 25.40 28.56
C LEU A 278 28.55 26.71 28.06
N THR A 279 28.50 26.98 26.75
CA THR A 279 29.04 28.23 26.20
C THR A 279 28.28 29.46 26.69
N PHE A 280 26.96 29.37 26.81
CA PHE A 280 26.13 30.45 27.32
C PHE A 280 26.44 30.74 28.80
N ARG A 281 26.55 29.68 29.62
CA ARG A 281 26.91 29.80 31.03
C ARG A 281 28.31 30.38 31.22
N GLN A 282 29.29 29.97 30.41
CA GLN A 282 30.63 30.56 30.43
C GLN A 282 30.62 32.04 30.06
N ALA A 283 29.89 32.43 29.00
CA ALA A 283 29.77 33.83 28.60
C ALA A 283 29.16 34.68 29.73
N ALA A 284 28.08 34.21 30.35
CA ALA A 284 27.43 34.89 31.47
C ALA A 284 28.37 35.08 32.68
N LEU A 285 29.16 34.06 33.05
CA LEU A 285 30.15 34.18 34.12
C LEU A 285 31.24 35.21 33.78
N THR A 286 31.74 35.22 32.54
CA THR A 286 32.74 36.21 32.12
C THR A 286 32.20 37.64 32.05
N GLU A 287 30.90 37.80 31.78
CA GLU A 287 30.24 39.11 31.78
C GLU A 287 30.09 39.63 33.20
N GLU A 288 29.66 38.78 34.14
CA GLU A 288 29.53 39.12 35.55
C GLU A 288 30.90 39.47 36.20
N GLU A 289 31.98 38.78 35.83
CA GLU A 289 33.34 39.12 36.25
C GLU A 289 33.81 40.48 35.69
N LYS A 290 33.47 40.79 34.43
CA LYS A 290 33.77 42.10 33.82
C LYS A 290 33.00 43.23 34.48
N GLU A 291 31.73 43.02 34.83
CA GLU A 291 30.94 44.01 35.57
C GLU A 291 31.51 44.28 36.96
N ARG A 292 31.92 43.23 37.70
CA ARG A 292 32.58 43.38 39.00
C ARG A 292 33.87 44.19 38.91
N THR A 293 34.73 43.88 37.94
CA THR A 293 36.00 44.61 37.74
C THR A 293 35.78 46.05 37.29
N LEU A 294 34.78 46.32 36.45
CA LEU A 294 34.37 47.68 36.09
C LEU A 294 33.92 48.49 37.30
N LEU A 295 33.09 47.91 38.18
CA LEU A 295 32.64 48.57 39.40
C LEU A 295 33.81 48.88 40.35
N GLU A 296 34.76 47.96 40.51
CA GLU A 296 35.97 48.20 41.30
C GLU A 296 36.85 49.31 40.71
N LEU A 297 37.05 49.32 39.40
CA LEU A 297 37.81 50.36 38.72
C LEU A 297 37.12 51.73 38.83
N GLN A 298 35.79 51.79 38.69
CA GLN A 298 35.00 53.01 38.90
C GLN A 298 35.15 53.55 40.33
N LYS A 299 35.06 52.68 41.35
CA LYS A 299 35.28 53.07 42.75
C LYS A 299 36.69 53.63 42.97
N LYS A 300 37.72 53.00 42.40
CA LYS A 300 39.12 53.47 42.49
C LYS A 300 39.31 54.82 41.78
N VAL A 301 38.75 55.00 40.59
CA VAL A 301 38.78 56.28 39.86
C VAL A 301 38.13 57.39 40.69
N ALA A 302 36.92 57.15 41.24
CA ALA A 302 36.25 58.14 42.09
C ALA A 302 37.03 58.48 43.37
N SER A 303 37.72 57.51 43.97
CA SER A 303 38.61 57.73 45.12
C SER A 303 39.83 58.57 44.75
N LEU A 304 40.49 58.25 43.62
CA LEU A 304 41.64 59.00 43.11
C LEU A 304 41.27 60.43 42.69
N GLU A 305 40.12 60.62 42.05
CA GLU A 305 39.59 61.94 41.69
C GLU A 305 39.37 62.83 42.93
N ARG A 306 38.84 62.26 44.01
CA ARG A 306 38.62 62.98 45.28
C ARG A 306 39.94 63.39 45.94
N ARG A 307 40.94 62.50 45.95
CA ARG A 307 42.29 62.81 46.46
C ARG A 307 43.01 63.85 45.62
N LEU A 308 42.84 63.81 44.30
CA LEU A 308 43.49 64.74 43.36
C LEU A 308 42.90 66.16 43.42
N GLN A 309 41.67 66.33 43.92
CA GLN A 309 41.06 67.64 44.15
C GLN A 309 41.70 68.45 45.31
N GLY A 310 42.66 67.87 46.05
CA GLY A 310 43.79 68.61 46.64
C GLY A 310 43.48 69.61 47.77
N ASN A 311 42.42 69.43 48.55
CA ASN A 311 42.05 70.35 49.64
C ASN A 311 41.99 69.69 51.03
N LEU A 312 42.62 68.53 51.23
CA LEU A 312 42.48 67.77 52.48
C LEU A 312 43.66 68.04 53.44
N SER A 313 43.33 68.37 54.68
CA SER A 313 44.27 68.43 55.81
C SER A 313 44.88 67.05 56.09
N PRO A 314 46.10 66.94 56.66
CA PRO A 314 46.67 65.66 57.08
C PRO A 314 45.75 64.80 57.95
N ASP A 315 44.94 65.42 58.82
CA ASP A 315 43.94 64.73 59.64
C ASP A 315 42.75 64.21 58.81
N GLU A 316 42.34 64.95 57.77
CA GLU A 316 41.27 64.53 56.85
C GLU A 316 41.76 63.36 55.98
N HIS A 317 43.03 63.36 55.57
CA HIS A 317 43.63 62.21 54.89
C HIS A 317 43.69 60.96 55.77
N LEU A 318 44.03 61.10 57.06
CA LEU A 318 44.01 59.97 58.00
C LEU A 318 42.58 59.45 58.23
N GLN A 319 41.61 60.36 58.33
CA GLN A 319 40.19 60.00 58.48
C GLN A 319 39.63 59.29 57.25
N GLU A 320 39.99 59.74 56.03
CA GLU A 320 39.63 59.05 54.79
C GLU A 320 40.28 57.66 54.69
N LEU A 321 41.53 57.50 55.14
CA LEU A 321 42.20 56.19 55.18
C LEU A 321 41.57 55.24 56.19
N LEU A 322 41.17 55.75 57.36
CA LEU A 322 40.44 54.95 58.35
C LEU A 322 39.04 54.57 57.85
N GLN A 323 38.36 55.47 57.14
CA GLN A 323 37.07 55.19 56.53
C GLN A 323 37.20 54.17 55.39
N GLU A 324 38.21 54.31 54.53
CA GLU A 324 38.52 53.34 53.47
C GLU A 324 38.85 51.97 54.08
N LYS A 325 39.69 51.92 55.11
CA LYS A 325 40.00 50.69 55.85
C LYS A 325 38.72 50.04 56.40
N SER A 326 37.86 50.80 57.08
CA SER A 326 36.59 50.26 57.62
C SER A 326 35.65 49.76 56.51
N SER A 327 35.60 50.45 55.37
CA SER A 327 34.78 50.04 54.22
C SER A 327 35.32 48.78 53.53
N LEU A 328 36.64 48.62 53.47
CA LEU A 328 37.30 47.43 52.96
C LEU A 328 37.14 46.24 53.92
N GLU A 329 37.24 46.46 55.23
CA GLU A 329 36.97 45.45 56.25
C GLU A 329 35.52 44.97 56.17
N GLN A 330 34.57 45.89 56.00
CA GLN A 330 33.16 45.53 55.83
C GLN A 330 32.89 44.80 54.51
N SER A 331 33.47 45.25 53.40
CA SER A 331 33.36 44.55 52.11
C SER A 331 33.99 43.15 52.14
N LEU A 332 35.08 42.96 52.90
CA LEU A 332 35.69 41.64 53.10
C LEU A 332 34.76 40.73 53.91
N GLU A 333 34.13 41.26 54.96
CA GLU A 333 33.20 40.49 55.77
C GLU A 333 31.92 40.12 55.00
N ASP A 334 31.40 41.04 54.18
CA ASP A 334 30.24 40.78 53.32
C ASP A 334 30.55 39.70 52.26
N THR A 335 31.74 39.73 51.65
CA THR A 335 32.14 38.69 50.67
C THR A 335 32.36 37.34 51.34
N ARG A 336 32.87 37.30 52.59
CA ARG A 336 32.95 36.08 53.39
C ARG A 336 31.57 35.53 53.71
N ALA A 337 30.63 36.37 54.12
CA ALA A 337 29.25 35.97 54.38
C ALA A 337 28.59 35.39 53.12
N GLN A 338 28.73 36.05 51.96
CA GLN A 338 28.22 35.56 50.68
C GLN A 338 28.83 34.23 50.25
N LEU A 339 30.13 34.02 50.49
CA LEU A 339 30.79 32.74 50.21
C LEU A 339 30.28 31.62 51.12
N VAL A 340 30.02 31.91 52.39
CA VAL A 340 29.46 30.93 53.33
C VAL A 340 28.04 30.55 52.90
N THR A 341 27.18 31.52 52.56
CA THR A 341 25.82 31.24 52.10
C THR A 341 25.81 30.46 50.79
N ALA A 342 26.64 30.84 49.81
CA ALA A 342 26.75 30.10 48.55
C ALA A 342 27.26 28.66 48.78
N ARG A 343 28.17 28.45 49.75
CA ARG A 343 28.65 27.12 50.12
C ARG A 343 27.57 26.28 50.80
N THR A 344 26.76 26.86 51.68
CA THR A 344 25.64 26.15 52.32
C THR A 344 24.58 25.79 51.30
N ASP A 345 24.20 26.71 50.41
CA ASP A 345 23.22 26.46 49.35
C ASP A 345 23.72 25.35 48.41
N HIS A 346 25.01 25.37 48.05
CA HIS A 346 25.60 24.31 47.25
C HIS A 346 25.58 22.96 47.99
N ALA A 347 25.92 22.92 49.28
CA ALA A 347 25.85 21.70 50.09
C ALA A 347 24.42 21.14 50.17
N ASP A 348 23.41 22.00 50.32
CA ASP A 348 22.00 21.61 50.35
C ASP A 348 21.54 21.05 49.00
N THR A 349 21.94 21.68 47.89
CA THR A 349 21.65 21.14 46.55
C THR A 349 22.33 19.80 46.28
N VAL A 350 23.58 19.62 46.71
CA VAL A 350 24.30 18.35 46.60
C VAL A 350 23.59 17.27 47.42
N SER A 351 23.20 17.58 48.66
CA SER A 351 22.46 16.64 49.51
C SER A 351 21.10 16.26 48.91
N SER A 352 20.37 17.22 48.33
CA SER A 352 19.11 16.96 47.61
C SER A 352 19.32 16.07 46.38
N LEU A 353 20.37 16.33 45.60
CA LEU A 353 20.72 15.50 44.44
C LEU A 353 21.14 14.09 44.85
N GLU A 354 21.94 13.94 45.91
CA GLU A 354 22.30 12.63 46.47
C GLU A 354 21.05 11.85 46.92
N THR A 355 20.10 12.54 47.57
CA THR A 355 18.83 11.94 47.99
C THR A 355 17.95 11.53 46.80
N GLN A 356 18.01 12.26 45.67
CA GLN A 356 17.32 11.88 44.44
C GLN A 356 18.00 10.76 43.64
N VAL A 357 19.32 10.60 43.79
CA VAL A 357 20.10 9.56 43.11
C VAL A 357 19.99 8.21 43.82
N THR A 358 19.89 8.19 45.16
CA THR A 358 19.82 6.94 45.94
C THR A 358 18.68 5.94 45.60
N PRO A 359 17.47 6.33 45.15
CA PRO A 359 16.41 5.38 44.80
C PRO A 359 16.52 4.86 43.35
N LEU A 360 17.28 5.52 42.46
CA LEU A 360 17.40 5.12 41.05
C LEU A 360 17.98 3.70 40.87
N PRO A 361 19.05 3.29 41.60
CA PRO A 361 19.59 1.93 41.53
C PRO A 361 18.57 0.86 41.94
N LEU A 362 17.79 1.12 42.98
CA LEU A 362 16.78 0.19 43.49
C LEU A 362 15.63 0.01 42.48
N ASN A 363 15.23 1.10 41.82
CA ASN A 363 14.19 1.03 40.78
C ASN A 363 14.68 0.29 39.53
N THR A 364 15.95 0.45 39.15
CA THR A 364 16.54 -0.33 38.07
C THR A 364 16.62 -1.82 38.40
N GLU A 365 17.02 -2.22 39.61
CA GLU A 365 17.03 -3.63 40.02
C GLU A 365 15.64 -4.26 40.01
N LEU A 366 14.62 -3.53 40.45
CA LEU A 366 13.23 -4.00 40.38
C LEU A 366 12.76 -4.19 38.93
N TRP A 367 13.13 -3.27 38.03
CA TRP A 367 12.78 -3.37 36.62
C TRP A 367 13.49 -4.54 35.92
N PHE A 368 14.77 -4.76 36.23
CA PHE A 368 15.53 -5.92 35.76
C PHE A 368 14.91 -7.23 36.25
N SER A 369 14.57 -7.32 37.54
CA SER A 369 13.91 -8.51 38.10
C SER A 369 12.56 -8.79 37.44
N TYR A 370 11.75 -7.75 37.19
CA TYR A 370 10.47 -7.89 36.48
C TYR A 370 10.66 -8.35 35.02
N ALA A 371 11.63 -7.79 34.32
CA ALA A 371 11.97 -8.17 32.95
C ALA A 371 12.47 -9.63 32.88
N GLU A 372 13.34 -10.05 33.81
CA GLU A 372 13.80 -11.44 33.92
C GLU A 372 12.66 -12.43 34.19
N CYS A 373 11.74 -12.09 35.12
CA CYS A 373 10.56 -12.91 35.39
C CYS A 373 9.68 -13.06 34.14
N THR A 374 9.46 -11.96 33.41
CA THR A 374 8.65 -11.97 32.18
C THR A 374 9.32 -12.80 31.08
N LEU A 375 10.63 -12.66 30.90
CA LEU A 375 11.41 -13.44 29.94
C LEU A 375 11.36 -14.93 30.28
N ARG A 376 11.54 -15.29 31.56
CA ARG A 376 11.47 -16.68 32.02
C ARG A 376 10.10 -17.30 31.71
N GLN A 377 9.02 -16.59 32.00
CA GLN A 377 7.67 -17.06 31.70
C GLN A 377 7.47 -17.27 30.18
N ARG A 378 7.91 -16.32 29.35
CA ARG A 378 7.82 -16.46 27.88
C ARG A 378 8.63 -17.64 27.34
N THR A 379 9.80 -17.92 27.93
CA THR A 379 10.62 -19.07 27.53
C THR A 379 9.95 -20.39 27.89
N GLU A 380 9.33 -20.49 29.06
CA GLU A 380 8.58 -21.69 29.47
C GLU A 380 7.36 -21.93 28.58
N ASP A 381 6.63 -20.88 28.21
CA ASP A 381 5.48 -20.99 27.31
C ASP A 381 5.89 -21.38 25.88
N LEU A 382 7.03 -20.88 25.39
CA LEU A 382 7.60 -21.29 24.12
C LEU A 382 8.00 -22.77 24.13
N GLU A 383 8.64 -23.24 25.20
CA GLU A 383 9.01 -24.66 25.35
C GLU A 383 7.77 -25.57 25.39
N LYS A 384 6.71 -25.17 26.10
CA LYS A 384 5.43 -25.89 26.09
C LYS A 384 4.83 -25.96 24.69
N SER A 385 4.72 -24.82 24.00
CA SER A 385 4.20 -24.78 22.63
C SER A 385 5.04 -25.64 21.67
N LYS A 386 6.36 -25.65 21.83
CA LYS A 386 7.27 -26.49 21.04
C LYS A 386 7.05 -27.99 21.32
N ALA A 387 6.82 -28.36 22.58
CA ALA A 387 6.49 -29.73 22.94
C ALA A 387 5.14 -30.17 22.36
N ASP A 388 4.14 -29.30 22.39
CA ASP A 388 2.81 -29.57 21.81
C ASP A 388 2.88 -29.76 20.30
N VAL A 389 3.60 -28.88 19.58
CA VAL A 389 3.81 -29.01 18.13
C VAL A 389 4.58 -30.30 17.80
N SER A 390 5.60 -30.65 18.59
CA SER A 390 6.31 -31.92 18.44
C SER A 390 5.38 -33.12 18.66
N GLY A 391 4.48 -33.04 19.64
CA GLY A 391 3.45 -34.05 19.89
C GLY A 391 2.48 -34.19 18.72
N GLN A 392 1.97 -33.07 18.20
CA GLN A 392 1.10 -33.06 17.01
C GLN A 392 1.82 -33.61 15.78
N HIS A 393 3.09 -33.27 15.58
CA HIS A 393 3.88 -33.81 14.48
C HIS A 393 3.97 -35.33 14.56
N LYS A 394 4.23 -35.90 15.75
CA LYS A 394 4.23 -37.36 15.95
C LYS A 394 2.89 -37.98 15.57
N ILE A 395 1.78 -37.39 16.03
CA ILE A 395 0.42 -37.86 15.67
C ILE A 395 0.20 -37.80 14.17
N CYS A 396 0.56 -36.70 13.50
CA CYS A 396 0.46 -36.57 12.05
C CYS A 396 1.29 -37.65 11.32
N THR A 397 2.50 -37.95 11.79
CA THR A 397 3.33 -39.01 11.21
C THR A 397 2.72 -40.39 11.38
N GLU A 398 2.10 -40.69 12.53
CA GLU A 398 1.40 -41.95 12.77
C GLU A 398 0.14 -42.08 11.89
N ILE A 399 -0.63 -40.99 11.73
CA ILE A 399 -1.80 -40.96 10.84
C ILE A 399 -1.36 -41.21 9.39
N THR A 400 -0.30 -40.56 8.92
CA THR A 400 0.23 -40.76 7.56
C THR A 400 0.64 -42.23 7.35
N LYS A 401 1.33 -42.82 8.33
CA LYS A 401 1.72 -44.24 8.27
C LYS A 401 0.49 -45.16 8.21
N ALA A 402 -0.53 -44.90 9.03
CA ALA A 402 -1.77 -45.68 9.01
C ALA A 402 -2.54 -45.55 7.68
N LEU A 403 -2.54 -44.36 7.08
CA LEU A 403 -3.11 -44.13 5.75
C LEU A 403 -2.34 -44.87 4.65
N GLU A 404 -1.01 -44.91 4.73
CA GLU A 404 -0.18 -45.72 3.82
C GLU A 404 -0.46 -47.22 3.95
N ASP A 405 -0.58 -47.73 5.17
CA ASP A 405 -0.89 -49.15 5.40
C ASP A 405 -2.30 -49.51 4.90
N THR A 406 -3.28 -48.63 5.12
CA THR A 406 -4.64 -48.79 4.57
C THR A 406 -4.62 -48.76 3.04
N ARG A 407 -3.80 -47.90 2.43
CA ARG A 407 -3.60 -47.86 0.98
C ARG A 407 -3.00 -49.19 0.47
N ARG A 408 -1.94 -49.71 1.11
CA ARG A 408 -1.33 -51.00 0.75
C ARG A 408 -2.35 -52.14 0.83
N GLN A 409 -3.14 -52.21 1.91
CA GLN A 409 -4.20 -53.21 2.05
C GLN A 409 -5.23 -53.14 0.92
N LYS A 410 -5.63 -51.92 0.53
CA LYS A 410 -6.55 -51.72 -0.60
C LYS A 410 -5.94 -52.22 -1.92
N GLU A 411 -4.67 -51.90 -2.18
CA GLU A 411 -3.96 -52.38 -3.38
C GLU A 411 -3.86 -53.91 -3.40
N GLU A 412 -3.58 -54.55 -2.26
CA GLU A 412 -3.53 -56.01 -2.16
C GLU A 412 -4.92 -56.65 -2.37
N LEU A 413 -5.97 -56.09 -1.77
CA LEU A 413 -7.35 -56.56 -2.00
C LEU A 413 -7.75 -56.40 -3.46
N GLN A 414 -7.40 -55.28 -4.10
CA GLN A 414 -7.65 -55.05 -5.51
C GLN A 414 -6.92 -56.06 -6.39
N ALA A 415 -5.67 -56.42 -6.05
CA ALA A 415 -4.93 -57.47 -6.75
C ALA A 415 -5.59 -58.84 -6.56
N ARG A 416 -6.03 -59.18 -5.33
CA ARG A 416 -6.76 -60.44 -5.06
C ARG A 416 -8.08 -60.54 -5.84
N VAL A 417 -8.87 -59.47 -5.88
CA VAL A 417 -10.11 -59.39 -6.67
C VAL A 417 -9.83 -59.53 -8.16
N SER A 418 -8.76 -58.90 -8.66
CA SER A 418 -8.33 -59.02 -10.05
C SER A 418 -7.95 -60.45 -10.40
N ASN A 419 -7.17 -61.12 -9.55
CA ASN A 419 -6.79 -62.52 -9.72
C ASN A 419 -8.01 -63.46 -9.68
N LEU A 420 -8.93 -63.28 -8.73
CA LEU A 420 -10.18 -64.04 -8.65
C LEU A 420 -11.03 -63.87 -9.91
N SER A 421 -11.16 -62.65 -10.41
CA SER A 421 -11.87 -62.36 -11.67
C SER A 421 -11.22 -63.09 -12.86
N LEU A 422 -9.89 -63.12 -12.91
CA LEU A 422 -9.13 -63.79 -13.97
C LEU A 422 -9.27 -65.32 -13.90
N CYS A 423 -9.23 -65.90 -12.70
CA CYS A 423 -9.53 -67.31 -12.47
C CYS A 423 -10.97 -67.69 -12.85
N PHE A 424 -11.95 -66.84 -12.52
CA PHE A 424 -13.36 -67.06 -12.86
C PHE A 424 -13.59 -67.08 -14.38
N LEU A 425 -12.98 -66.13 -15.11
CA LEU A 425 -13.01 -66.12 -16.58
C LEU A 425 -12.34 -67.36 -17.18
N SER A 426 -11.18 -67.78 -16.64
CA SER A 426 -10.48 -68.98 -17.11
C SER A 426 -11.29 -70.26 -16.89
N ASN A 427 -11.93 -70.41 -15.73
CA ASN A 427 -12.75 -71.59 -15.43
C ASN A 427 -14.00 -71.64 -16.32
N ASN A 428 -14.73 -70.53 -16.49
CA ASN A 428 -15.89 -70.49 -17.38
C ASN A 428 -15.49 -70.79 -18.83
N SER A 429 -14.34 -70.29 -19.30
CA SER A 429 -13.80 -70.64 -20.62
C SER A 429 -13.56 -72.14 -20.74
N LYS A 430 -12.87 -72.77 -19.77
CA LYS A 430 -12.60 -74.22 -19.78
C LYS A 430 -13.87 -75.06 -19.78
N THR A 431 -14.89 -74.68 -18.99
CA THR A 431 -16.18 -75.40 -18.95
C THR A 431 -16.96 -75.27 -20.27
N VAL A 432 -16.95 -74.10 -20.90
CA VAL A 432 -17.57 -73.90 -22.21
C VAL A 432 -16.84 -74.69 -23.29
N THR A 433 -15.51 -74.70 -23.28
CA THR A 433 -14.71 -75.48 -24.24
C THR A 433 -14.90 -76.98 -24.06
N SER A 434 -14.97 -77.49 -22.82
CA SER A 434 -15.21 -78.92 -22.58
C SER A 434 -16.61 -79.34 -23.02
N ALA A 435 -17.64 -78.53 -22.74
CA ALA A 435 -19.01 -78.79 -23.18
C ALA A 435 -19.10 -78.81 -24.72
N PHE A 436 -18.40 -77.90 -25.39
CA PHE A 436 -18.33 -77.85 -26.85
C PHE A 436 -17.66 -79.09 -27.45
N ILE A 437 -16.54 -79.53 -26.87
CA ILE A 437 -15.82 -80.75 -27.30
C ILE A 437 -16.67 -82.01 -27.11
N THR A 438 -17.51 -82.09 -26.06
CA THR A 438 -18.38 -83.24 -25.85
C THR A 438 -19.64 -83.25 -26.72
N PHE A 439 -20.21 -82.09 -27.04
CA PHE A 439 -21.44 -82.00 -27.84
C PHE A 439 -21.18 -82.09 -29.35
N PHE A 440 -20.02 -81.62 -29.83
CA PHE A 440 -19.70 -81.60 -31.26
C PHE A 440 -19.73 -82.98 -31.93
N PRO A 441 -19.18 -84.06 -31.33
CA PRO A 441 -19.24 -85.41 -31.89
C PRO A 441 -20.68 -85.96 -31.96
N GLN A 442 -21.51 -85.71 -30.94
CA GLN A 442 -22.91 -86.15 -30.93
C GLN A 442 -23.73 -85.49 -32.04
N VAL A 443 -23.50 -84.20 -32.29
CA VAL A 443 -24.16 -83.47 -33.39
C VAL A 443 -23.68 -84.01 -34.75
N ALA A 444 -22.38 -84.30 -34.89
CA ALA A 444 -21.80 -84.88 -36.10
C ALA A 444 -22.33 -86.29 -36.40
N GLU A 445 -22.50 -87.12 -35.38
CA GLU A 445 -23.04 -88.47 -35.50
C GLU A 445 -24.53 -88.45 -35.89
N LEU A 446 -25.33 -87.59 -35.24
CA LEU A 446 -26.74 -87.39 -35.60
C LEU A 446 -26.92 -86.84 -37.02
N THR A 447 -26.04 -85.95 -37.48
CA THR A 447 -26.07 -85.47 -38.87
C THR A 447 -25.67 -86.55 -39.87
N ALA A 448 -24.66 -87.37 -39.57
CA ALA A 448 -24.29 -88.51 -40.40
C ALA A 448 -25.44 -89.53 -40.51
N SER A 449 -26.09 -89.88 -39.38
CA SER A 449 -27.26 -90.78 -39.37
C SER A 449 -28.47 -90.21 -40.12
N LEU A 450 -28.67 -88.89 -40.08
CA LEU A 450 -29.74 -88.24 -40.86
C LEU A 450 -29.47 -88.36 -42.37
N VAL A 451 -28.22 -88.15 -42.80
CA VAL A 451 -27.82 -88.26 -44.21
C VAL A 451 -27.95 -89.70 -44.71
N THR A 452 -27.57 -90.70 -43.91
CA THR A 452 -27.76 -92.12 -44.29
C THR A 452 -29.23 -92.47 -44.44
N ASN A 453 -30.08 -92.05 -43.48
CA ASN A 453 -31.52 -92.27 -43.56
C ASN A 453 -32.16 -91.56 -44.78
N GLN A 454 -31.69 -90.36 -45.11
CA GLN A 454 -32.14 -89.62 -46.29
C GLN A 454 -31.74 -90.32 -47.60
N HIS A 455 -30.53 -90.90 -47.65
CA HIS A 455 -30.09 -91.70 -48.78
C HIS A 455 -30.92 -93.00 -48.92
N GLU A 456 -31.15 -93.71 -47.82
CA GLU A 456 -32.00 -94.91 -47.83
C GLU A 456 -33.41 -94.61 -48.32
N LEU A 457 -34.04 -93.53 -47.84
CA LEU A 457 -35.35 -93.08 -48.31
C LEU A 457 -35.35 -92.78 -49.82
N SER A 458 -34.27 -92.16 -50.32
CA SER A 458 -34.10 -91.89 -51.75
C SER A 458 -34.02 -93.19 -52.57
N THR A 459 -33.25 -94.20 -52.12
CA THR A 459 -33.17 -95.50 -52.81
C THR A 459 -34.50 -96.25 -52.81
N VAL A 460 -35.27 -96.17 -51.72
CA VAL A 460 -36.59 -96.78 -51.63
C VAL A 460 -37.57 -96.08 -52.58
N THR A 461 -37.52 -94.76 -52.65
CA THR A 461 -38.34 -93.95 -53.58
C THR A 461 -38.03 -94.30 -55.03
N GLU A 462 -36.75 -94.49 -55.36
CA GLU A 462 -36.32 -94.87 -56.70
C GLU A 462 -36.75 -96.31 -57.07
N ARG A 463 -36.63 -97.26 -56.12
CA ARG A 463 -37.12 -98.64 -56.29
C ARG A 463 -38.64 -98.70 -56.49
N TYR A 464 -39.39 -97.91 -55.73
CA TYR A 464 -40.84 -97.78 -55.90
C TYR A 464 -41.18 -97.22 -57.27
N SER A 465 -40.46 -96.19 -57.72
CA SER A 465 -40.65 -95.57 -59.04
C SER A 465 -40.34 -96.54 -60.18
N ARG A 466 -39.26 -97.33 -60.10
CA ARG A 466 -38.94 -98.39 -61.09
C ARG A 466 -40.02 -99.47 -61.15
N LYS A 467 -40.53 -99.94 -60.00
CA LYS A 467 -41.64 -100.91 -59.96
C LYS A 467 -42.93 -100.32 -60.56
N LYS A 468 -43.24 -99.06 -60.26
CA LYS A 468 -44.37 -98.33 -60.86
C LYS A 468 -44.25 -98.26 -62.39
N SER A 469 -43.06 -97.94 -62.92
CA SER A 469 -42.80 -97.90 -64.37
C SER A 469 -42.91 -99.28 -65.02
N ALA A 470 -42.38 -100.34 -64.39
CA ALA A 470 -42.50 -101.71 -64.89
C ALA A 470 -43.95 -102.21 -64.91
N LEU A 471 -44.75 -101.85 -63.88
CA LEU A 471 -46.17 -102.15 -63.85
C LEU A 471 -46.94 -101.40 -64.94
N LYS A 472 -46.60 -100.11 -65.16
CA LYS A 472 -47.17 -99.29 -66.24
C LYS A 472 -46.92 -99.91 -67.63
N LEU A 473 -45.72 -100.42 -67.86
CA LEU A 473 -45.38 -101.14 -69.10
C LEU A 473 -46.17 -102.44 -69.26
N LYS A 474 -46.39 -103.19 -68.18
CA LYS A 474 -47.23 -104.40 -68.22
C LYS A 474 -48.68 -104.09 -68.53
N TYR A 475 -49.26 -103.05 -67.90
CA TYR A 475 -50.62 -102.60 -68.23
C TYR A 475 -50.73 -102.11 -69.67
N HIS A 476 -49.74 -101.35 -70.16
CA HIS A 476 -49.75 -100.87 -71.54
C HIS A 476 -49.63 -102.00 -72.57
N PHE A 477 -48.88 -103.07 -72.26
CA PHE A 477 -48.81 -104.26 -73.12
C PHE A 477 -50.16 -104.99 -73.19
N VAL A 478 -50.84 -105.16 -72.05
CA VAL A 478 -52.20 -105.76 -72.01
C VAL A 478 -53.21 -104.89 -72.75
N ILE A 479 -53.13 -103.56 -72.58
CA ILE A 479 -54.00 -102.60 -73.28
C ILE A 479 -53.73 -102.62 -74.79
N ILE A 480 -52.48 -102.72 -75.26
CA ILE A 480 -52.18 -102.84 -76.70
C ILE A 480 -52.78 -104.12 -77.30
N VAL A 481 -52.72 -105.24 -76.58
CA VAL A 481 -53.31 -106.51 -77.03
C VAL A 481 -54.85 -106.45 -77.01
N GLN A 482 -55.46 -105.72 -76.07
CA GLN A 482 -56.91 -105.46 -76.06
C GLN A 482 -57.33 -104.42 -77.11
N MET A 483 -56.52 -103.38 -77.36
CA MET A 483 -56.79 -102.36 -78.37
C MET A 483 -56.71 -102.93 -79.79
N SER A 484 -55.80 -103.86 -80.08
CA SER A 484 -55.78 -104.55 -81.38
C SER A 484 -56.96 -105.52 -81.57
N PHE A 485 -57.62 -105.94 -80.48
CA PHE A 485 -58.87 -106.71 -80.52
C PHE A 485 -60.10 -105.80 -80.64
N LEU A 486 -60.05 -104.59 -80.08
CA LEU A 486 -61.11 -103.58 -80.13
C LEU A 486 -61.00 -102.62 -81.32
N GLU A 487 -59.86 -102.52 -82.03
CA GLU A 487 -59.71 -101.75 -83.27
C GLU A 487 -60.58 -102.34 -84.40
N VAL A 488 -60.78 -103.66 -84.38
CA VAL A 488 -61.74 -104.36 -85.25
C VAL A 488 -63.20 -104.08 -84.86
N GLU A 489 -63.44 -103.66 -83.62
CA GLU A 489 -64.78 -103.43 -83.05
C GLU A 489 -65.15 -101.92 -83.00
N VAL A 490 -64.16 -101.01 -83.06
CA VAL A 490 -64.34 -99.54 -83.02
C VAL A 490 -64.41 -98.91 -84.41
N GLU A 491 -63.99 -99.61 -85.47
CA GLU A 491 -64.25 -99.20 -86.86
C GLU A 491 -65.73 -99.37 -87.27
N THR A 492 -66.55 -99.98 -86.41
CA THR A 492 -68.01 -100.12 -86.61
C THR A 492 -68.87 -99.17 -85.76
N LEU A 493 -68.31 -98.41 -84.82
CA LEU A 493 -69.11 -97.63 -83.86
C LEU A 493 -68.49 -96.28 -83.43
N THR A 494 -67.97 -95.48 -84.37
CA THR A 494 -67.68 -94.04 -84.06
C THR A 494 -67.95 -93.09 -85.24
N GLU A 495 -69.10 -93.30 -85.88
CA GLU A 495 -69.78 -92.31 -86.73
C GLU A 495 -70.84 -91.49 -85.93
N GLN A 496 -70.77 -91.52 -84.59
CA GLN A 496 -71.69 -90.78 -83.75
C GLN A 496 -70.94 -89.94 -82.71
N GLN A 497 -71.18 -88.62 -82.81
CA GLN A 497 -71.05 -87.62 -81.74
C GLN A 497 -69.59 -87.23 -81.41
N GLN A 498 -69.01 -86.13 -81.89
CA GLN A 498 -69.54 -84.78 -82.18
C GLN A 498 -70.32 -84.15 -81.02
N GLN A 499 -69.80 -83.01 -80.54
CA GLN A 499 -70.32 -82.04 -79.53
C GLN A 499 -69.80 -82.32 -78.09
N GLN A 500 -69.25 -81.43 -77.26
CA GLN A 500 -68.88 -80.00 -77.28
C GLN A 500 -68.13 -79.68 -75.92
N PRO A 501 -67.82 -78.43 -75.46
CA PRO A 501 -66.46 -78.04 -75.02
C PRO A 501 -66.30 -77.44 -73.58
N GLU A 502 -65.05 -77.07 -73.24
CA GLU A 502 -64.59 -75.90 -72.43
C GLU A 502 -64.71 -75.85 -70.88
N VAL A 503 -63.67 -75.32 -70.19
CA VAL A 503 -63.69 -74.19 -69.18
C VAL A 503 -62.37 -74.09 -68.35
N CYS A 504 -61.93 -72.83 -68.15
CA CYS A 504 -60.78 -72.30 -67.37
C CYS A 504 -61.08 -72.08 -65.86
N GLU A 505 -60.09 -71.71 -65.02
CA GLU A 505 -60.13 -70.57 -64.05
C GLU A 505 -58.76 -70.29 -63.37
N GLU A 506 -58.54 -69.02 -63.03
CA GLU A 506 -57.38 -68.36 -62.37
C GLU A 506 -57.59 -68.23 -60.84
N GLU A 507 -56.51 -68.09 -60.03
CA GLU A 507 -56.61 -67.81 -58.57
C GLU A 507 -55.84 -66.53 -58.12
N GLN A 508 -56.39 -65.93 -57.06
CA GLN A 508 -56.39 -64.50 -56.67
C GLN A 508 -55.30 -64.01 -55.69
N ASN A 509 -55.11 -62.67 -55.70
CA ASN A 509 -54.32 -61.83 -54.77
C ASN A 509 -55.07 -61.46 -53.46
N GLY A 510 -54.31 -61.19 -52.39
CA GLY A 510 -54.79 -60.63 -51.11
C GLY A 510 -54.73 -59.09 -51.03
N SER A 511 -55.75 -58.49 -50.41
CA SER A 511 -56.16 -57.07 -50.40
C SER A 511 -55.59 -56.25 -49.23
N VAL A 512 -55.20 -54.99 -49.50
CA VAL A 512 -54.93 -53.91 -48.52
C VAL A 512 -56.09 -52.93 -48.58
N THR A 513 -56.67 -52.58 -47.43
CA THR A 513 -57.89 -51.77 -47.32
C THR A 513 -57.63 -50.27 -47.56
N VAL A 514 -58.52 -49.65 -48.33
CA VAL A 514 -58.46 -48.24 -48.76
C VAL A 514 -58.45 -47.27 -47.57
N ASP A 515 -59.10 -47.62 -46.46
CA ASP A 515 -59.19 -46.79 -45.25
C ASP A 515 -57.83 -46.57 -44.55
N ASP A 516 -56.92 -47.54 -44.63
CA ASP A 516 -55.58 -47.42 -44.03
C ASP A 516 -54.69 -46.44 -44.83
N LEU A 517 -54.90 -46.39 -46.15
CA LEU A 517 -54.18 -45.49 -47.04
C LEU A 517 -54.64 -44.03 -46.83
N ASP A 518 -55.94 -43.82 -46.67
CA ASP A 518 -56.53 -42.50 -46.43
C ASP A 518 -56.18 -41.94 -45.04
N HIS A 519 -56.13 -42.80 -44.02
CA HIS A 519 -55.73 -42.38 -42.67
C HIS A 519 -54.27 -41.89 -42.63
N ILE A 520 -53.37 -42.62 -43.29
CA ILE A 520 -51.96 -42.24 -43.37
C ILE A 520 -51.78 -40.95 -44.17
N GLN A 521 -52.50 -40.78 -45.28
CA GLN A 521 -52.43 -39.54 -46.06
C GLN A 521 -52.97 -38.33 -45.29
N LYS A 522 -53.99 -38.50 -44.46
CA LYS A 522 -54.56 -37.43 -43.63
C LYS A 522 -53.59 -36.96 -42.54
N VAL A 523 -52.98 -37.90 -41.81
CA VAL A 523 -52.00 -37.58 -40.76
C VAL A 523 -50.77 -36.88 -41.34
N ASN A 524 -50.33 -37.27 -42.53
CA ASN A 524 -49.19 -36.63 -43.18
C ASN A 524 -49.49 -35.16 -43.55
N ARG A 525 -50.71 -34.89 -44.03
CA ARG A 525 -51.16 -33.54 -44.38
C ARG A 525 -51.27 -32.62 -43.15
N ASP A 526 -51.76 -33.15 -42.02
CA ASP A 526 -51.85 -32.41 -40.76
C ASP A 526 -50.47 -32.07 -40.17
N LEU A 527 -49.50 -32.99 -40.27
CA LEU A 527 -48.12 -32.76 -39.83
C LEU A 527 -47.39 -31.74 -40.70
N GLU A 528 -47.59 -31.76 -42.02
CA GLU A 528 -47.07 -30.75 -42.95
C GLU A 528 -47.64 -29.35 -42.63
N GLN A 529 -48.93 -29.27 -42.29
CA GLN A 529 -49.56 -28.01 -41.90
C GLN A 529 -48.98 -27.47 -40.58
N GLN A 530 -48.79 -28.32 -39.57
CA GLN A 530 -48.16 -27.91 -38.31
C GLN A 530 -46.71 -27.46 -38.47
N LEU A 531 -45.93 -28.13 -39.34
CA LEU A 531 -44.58 -27.70 -39.67
C LEU A 531 -44.56 -26.33 -40.35
N SER A 532 -45.53 -26.06 -41.23
CA SER A 532 -45.66 -24.77 -41.91
C SER A 532 -45.99 -23.62 -40.93
N GLU A 533 -46.87 -23.86 -39.95
CA GLU A 533 -47.24 -22.88 -38.92
C GLU A 533 -46.08 -22.61 -37.95
N LYS A 534 -45.41 -23.66 -37.48
CA LYS A 534 -44.24 -23.53 -36.58
C LYS A 534 -43.11 -22.75 -37.26
N ASN A 535 -42.86 -22.98 -38.54
CA ASN A 535 -41.88 -22.20 -39.32
C ASN A 535 -42.28 -20.72 -39.47
N ARG A 536 -43.58 -20.41 -39.51
CA ARG A 536 -44.07 -19.02 -39.54
C ARG A 536 -43.85 -18.29 -38.21
N THR A 537 -44.06 -18.97 -37.09
CA THR A 537 -43.75 -18.43 -35.75
C THR A 537 -42.26 -18.20 -35.54
N ILE A 538 -41.40 -19.08 -36.04
CA ILE A 538 -39.94 -18.89 -35.95
C ILE A 538 -39.51 -17.63 -36.70
N LYS A 539 -40.05 -17.38 -37.89
CA LYS A 539 -39.76 -16.14 -38.66
C LYS A 539 -40.22 -14.88 -37.93
N GLN A 540 -41.39 -14.91 -37.29
CA GLN A 540 -41.90 -13.77 -36.49
C GLN A 540 -41.03 -13.49 -35.26
N LEU A 541 -40.56 -14.53 -34.56
CA LEU A 541 -39.67 -14.37 -33.40
C LEU A 541 -38.30 -13.84 -33.83
N GLN A 542 -37.74 -14.32 -34.95
CA GLN A 542 -36.49 -13.80 -35.51
C GLN A 542 -36.61 -12.33 -35.95
N GLN A 543 -37.75 -11.91 -36.49
CA GLN A 543 -38.01 -10.51 -36.84
C GLN A 543 -38.08 -9.60 -35.58
N ARG A 544 -38.74 -10.03 -34.51
CA ARG A 544 -38.75 -9.30 -33.22
C ARG A 544 -37.37 -9.17 -32.60
N LEU A 545 -36.56 -10.22 -32.68
CA LEU A 545 -35.18 -10.22 -32.19
C LEU A 545 -34.30 -9.22 -32.96
N ALA A 546 -34.52 -9.09 -34.27
CA ALA A 546 -33.81 -8.11 -35.10
C ALA A 546 -34.22 -6.66 -34.80
N GLU A 547 -35.50 -6.41 -34.51
CA GLU A 547 -35.98 -5.08 -34.08
C GLU A 547 -35.41 -4.69 -32.72
N LEU A 548 -35.46 -5.58 -31.72
CA LEU A 548 -34.85 -5.36 -30.39
C LEU A 548 -33.35 -5.04 -30.46
N LYS A 549 -32.61 -5.73 -31.33
CA LYS A 549 -31.19 -5.43 -31.56
C LYS A 549 -30.98 -4.02 -32.12
N ARG A 550 -31.83 -3.53 -33.03
CA ARG A 550 -31.73 -2.15 -33.55
C ARG A 550 -32.05 -1.10 -32.49
N THR A 551 -33.00 -1.38 -31.59
CA THR A 551 -33.38 -0.45 -30.51
C THR A 551 -32.24 -0.33 -29.49
N LEU A 552 -31.67 -1.45 -29.04
CA LEU A 552 -30.52 -1.47 -28.12
C LEU A 552 -29.27 -0.79 -28.71
N GLN A 553 -29.03 -0.96 -30.01
CA GLN A 553 -27.87 -0.36 -30.67
C GLN A 553 -28.04 1.17 -30.91
N LYS A 554 -29.27 1.69 -30.84
CA LYS A 554 -29.57 3.13 -30.85
C LYS A 554 -29.43 3.76 -29.46
N GLU A 555 -29.75 3.05 -28.39
CA GLU A 555 -29.58 3.56 -27.02
C GLU A 555 -28.11 3.64 -26.59
N LEU A 556 -27.26 2.73 -27.06
CA LEU A 556 -25.82 2.72 -26.74
C LEU A 556 -24.99 3.79 -27.46
N LYS A 557 -25.57 4.58 -28.37
CA LYS A 557 -24.85 5.60 -29.18
C LYS A 557 -25.09 7.06 -28.77
N LEU A 558 -25.79 7.33 -27.65
CA LEU A 558 -26.00 8.70 -27.16
C LEU A 558 -25.30 8.94 -25.82
N LYS A 559 -24.00 9.25 -25.88
CA LYS A 559 -23.31 10.08 -24.87
C LYS A 559 -22.05 10.73 -25.47
N PRO A 560 -22.06 12.06 -25.71
CA PRO A 560 -20.84 12.85 -25.82
C PRO A 560 -20.72 13.88 -24.66
N GLU A 561 -19.48 14.22 -24.33
CA GLU A 561 -19.03 15.20 -23.33
C GLU A 561 -19.28 16.69 -23.68
N GLY A 562 -19.23 17.56 -22.66
CA GLY A 562 -18.80 18.98 -22.72
C GLY A 562 -19.82 20.06 -22.28
N ASP A 563 -19.52 20.81 -21.20
CA ASP A 563 -20.30 21.89 -20.52
C ASP A 563 -20.51 23.22 -21.33
N PRO A 564 -21.06 24.35 -20.77
CA PRO A 564 -22.47 24.75 -20.48
C PRO A 564 -22.80 26.15 -21.13
N PRO A 565 -23.74 27.06 -20.67
CA PRO A 565 -25.01 26.96 -19.93
C PRO A 565 -26.22 27.61 -20.68
N SER A 566 -27.47 27.34 -20.26
CA SER A 566 -28.63 28.30 -20.32
C SER A 566 -29.97 27.62 -20.03
N SER A 567 -30.44 27.79 -18.79
CA SER A 567 -31.83 28.03 -18.33
C SER A 567 -33.05 27.46 -19.09
N ASN A 568 -33.87 26.74 -18.30
CA ASN A 568 -35.35 26.64 -18.25
C ASN A 568 -35.86 25.19 -18.40
N THR A 569 -36.78 24.59 -17.62
CA THR A 569 -37.62 24.98 -16.46
C THR A 569 -38.34 23.69 -16.00
N THR A 570 -38.27 23.38 -14.69
CA THR A 570 -39.28 22.73 -13.82
C THR A 570 -39.82 21.33 -14.13
N VAL A 571 -39.57 20.38 -13.22
CA VAL A 571 -40.53 19.85 -12.20
C VAL A 571 -39.70 19.01 -11.21
N THR A 572 -39.54 19.47 -9.96
CA THR A 572 -39.04 18.61 -8.87
C THR A 572 -40.05 18.59 -7.72
N ASN A 573 -40.47 17.38 -7.38
CA ASN A 573 -41.36 17.07 -6.27
C ASN A 573 -40.78 17.59 -4.95
N THR A 574 -41.62 18.26 -4.17
CA THR A 574 -41.27 18.82 -2.86
C THR A 574 -41.04 17.77 -1.76
N SER A 575 -41.33 16.49 -2.01
CA SER A 575 -41.11 15.39 -1.06
C SER A 575 -39.66 14.90 -1.03
N ASP A 576 -38.95 14.86 -2.17
CA ASP A 576 -37.58 14.31 -2.24
C ASP A 576 -36.55 15.17 -1.49
N LEU A 577 -36.81 16.48 -1.35
CA LEU A 577 -35.93 17.40 -0.62
C LEU A 577 -36.06 17.30 0.90
N ASN A 578 -37.15 16.72 1.42
CA ASN A 578 -37.34 16.55 2.85
C ASN A 578 -36.66 15.26 3.32
N ASP A 579 -36.85 14.17 2.59
CA ASP A 579 -36.13 12.91 2.81
C ASP A 579 -34.62 13.10 2.64
N SER A 580 -34.18 13.86 1.64
CA SER A 580 -32.76 14.21 1.46
C SER A 580 -32.20 15.01 2.64
N ARG A 581 -32.99 15.89 3.26
CA ARG A 581 -32.56 16.66 4.44
C ARG A 581 -32.48 15.79 5.69
N GLU A 582 -33.41 14.86 5.88
CA GLU A 582 -33.45 13.96 7.03
C GLU A 582 -32.33 12.90 6.96
N ILE A 583 -32.09 12.33 5.77
CA ILE A 583 -30.93 11.48 5.46
C ILE A 583 -29.60 12.23 5.69
N ASN A 584 -29.56 13.53 5.36
CA ASN A 584 -28.39 14.37 5.62
C ASN A 584 -28.11 14.57 7.12
N PHE A 585 -29.12 14.67 7.98
CA PHE A 585 -28.90 14.82 9.42
C PHE A 585 -28.44 13.53 10.10
N GLU A 586 -28.95 12.38 9.65
CA GLU A 586 -28.51 11.07 10.15
C GLU A 586 -27.08 10.75 9.70
N TYR A 587 -26.74 11.08 8.44
CA TYR A 587 -25.37 10.99 7.92
C TYR A 587 -24.44 12.00 8.61
N LEU A 588 -24.89 13.23 8.84
CA LEU A 588 -24.12 14.26 9.53
C LEU A 588 -23.83 13.85 10.98
N LYS A 589 -24.79 13.24 11.68
CA LYS A 589 -24.57 12.67 13.02
C LYS A 589 -23.48 11.61 12.99
N HIS A 590 -23.50 10.72 12.00
CA HIS A 590 -22.45 9.71 11.83
C HIS A 590 -21.09 10.34 11.49
N VAL A 591 -21.06 11.34 10.62
CA VAL A 591 -19.85 12.07 10.23
C VAL A 591 -19.25 12.84 11.41
N ILE A 592 -20.05 13.50 12.24
CA ILE A 592 -19.58 14.20 13.44
C ILE A 592 -19.07 13.20 14.49
N LEU A 593 -19.79 12.09 14.71
CA LEU A 593 -19.37 11.05 15.65
C LEU A 593 -18.03 10.42 15.21
N LYS A 594 -17.90 10.15 13.91
CA LYS A 594 -16.68 9.63 13.29
C LYS A 594 -15.55 10.66 13.32
N PHE A 595 -15.83 11.93 13.04
CA PHE A 595 -14.86 13.02 13.14
C PHE A 595 -14.29 13.17 14.56
N MET A 596 -15.12 13.03 15.60
CA MET A 596 -14.68 13.05 17.00
C MET A 596 -13.91 11.80 17.42
N SER A 597 -13.94 10.72 16.63
CA SER A 597 -13.40 9.40 16.97
C SER A 597 -12.29 8.90 16.03
N CYS A 598 -11.92 9.66 14.99
CA CYS A 598 -10.97 9.25 13.94
C CYS A 598 -9.53 9.74 14.17
N ARG A 599 -8.57 9.10 13.48
CA ARG A 599 -7.13 9.47 13.45
C ARG A 599 -6.86 10.59 12.42
N GLU A 600 -5.72 11.28 12.58
CA GLU A 600 -5.34 12.56 11.95
C GLU A 600 -5.64 12.70 10.45
N ALA A 601 -5.33 11.68 9.63
CA ALA A 601 -5.52 11.74 8.17
C ALA A 601 -6.99 11.66 7.71
N GLU A 602 -7.87 11.07 8.52
CA GLU A 602 -9.30 10.93 8.18
C GLU A 602 -10.10 12.19 8.56
N ALA A 603 -9.63 12.94 9.55
CA ALA A 603 -10.32 14.12 10.07
C ALA A 603 -10.39 15.26 9.03
N PHE A 604 -9.35 15.47 8.22
CA PHE A 604 -9.38 16.48 7.14
C PHE A 604 -10.37 16.13 6.01
N HIS A 605 -10.47 14.86 5.65
CA HIS A 605 -11.44 14.38 4.67
C HIS A 605 -12.88 14.56 5.18
N LEU A 606 -13.10 14.32 6.48
CA LEU A 606 -14.39 14.53 7.13
C LEU A 606 -14.73 16.02 7.23
N ILE A 607 -13.78 16.93 7.49
CA ILE A 607 -14.01 18.38 7.43
C ILE A 607 -14.53 18.77 6.04
N ARG A 608 -13.92 18.27 4.97
CA ARG A 608 -14.35 18.56 3.59
C ARG A 608 -15.76 18.02 3.31
N ALA A 609 -16.10 16.84 3.81
CA ALA A 609 -17.44 16.27 3.69
C ALA A 609 -18.48 17.10 4.46
N VAL A 610 -18.17 17.52 5.69
CA VAL A 610 -19.05 18.38 6.50
C VAL A 610 -19.24 19.75 5.85
N SER A 611 -18.18 20.35 5.29
CA SER A 611 -18.27 21.62 4.57
C SER A 611 -19.23 21.57 3.38
N VAL A 612 -19.21 20.48 2.62
CA VAL A 612 -20.12 20.30 1.48
C VAL A 612 -21.55 20.01 1.94
N LEU A 613 -21.73 19.20 2.99
CA LEU A 613 -23.07 18.85 3.49
C LEU A 613 -23.77 20.02 4.20
N LEU A 614 -23.01 20.86 4.90
CA LEU A 614 -23.52 22.01 5.66
C LEU A 614 -23.32 23.36 4.96
N ASN A 615 -22.78 23.35 3.74
CA ASN A 615 -22.46 24.55 2.96
C ASN A 615 -21.62 25.57 3.75
N PHE A 616 -20.56 25.10 4.40
CA PHE A 616 -19.63 26.00 5.08
C PHE A 616 -18.96 26.94 4.08
N THR A 617 -18.72 28.18 4.51
CA THR A 617 -17.87 29.07 3.74
C THR A 617 -16.42 28.60 3.84
N ARG A 618 -15.56 29.08 2.92
CA ARG A 618 -14.13 28.73 2.93
C ARG A 618 -13.47 29.14 4.25
N GLU A 619 -13.93 30.25 4.84
CA GLU A 619 -13.44 30.74 6.13
C GLU A 619 -13.84 29.84 7.30
N GLU A 620 -15.05 29.27 7.27
CA GLU A 620 -15.55 28.32 8.28
C GLU A 620 -14.81 26.97 8.19
N GLU A 621 -14.56 26.48 6.97
CA GLU A 621 -13.77 25.28 6.73
C GLU A 621 -12.31 25.45 7.21
N ASP A 622 -11.67 26.57 6.89
CA ASP A 622 -10.29 26.86 7.28
C ASP A 622 -10.16 27.05 8.80
N LEU A 623 -11.18 27.61 9.46
CA LEU A 623 -11.21 27.72 10.92
C LEU A 623 -11.24 26.34 11.60
N LEU A 624 -11.98 25.38 11.04
CA LEU A 624 -12.03 24.01 11.56
C LEU A 624 -10.71 23.27 11.34
N LYS A 625 -10.06 23.46 10.18
CA LYS A 625 -8.72 22.92 9.91
C LYS A 625 -7.68 23.45 10.90
N GLN A 626 -7.63 24.77 11.10
CA GLN A 626 -6.71 25.41 12.06
C GLN A 626 -6.98 24.99 13.51
N THR A 627 -8.26 24.78 13.86
CA THR A 627 -8.63 24.35 15.22
C THR A 627 -8.24 22.89 15.47
N LEU A 628 -8.36 22.03 14.46
CA LEU A 628 -7.92 20.64 14.52
C LEU A 628 -6.39 20.57 14.65
N GLU A 629 -5.66 21.33 13.83
CA GLU A 629 -4.20 21.41 13.85
C GLU A 629 -3.67 21.94 15.19
N TYR A 630 -4.33 22.97 15.76
CA TYR A 630 -4.01 23.46 17.11
C TYR A 630 -4.23 22.38 18.19
N LYS A 631 -5.36 21.66 18.15
CA LYS A 631 -5.66 20.64 19.16
C LYS A 631 -4.72 19.42 19.12
N MET A 632 -4.10 19.17 17.98
CA MET A 632 -3.20 18.04 17.78
C MET A 632 -1.70 18.43 17.84
N SER A 633 -1.39 19.72 17.90
CA SER A 633 -0.01 20.24 18.03
C SER A 633 0.33 20.59 19.49
N TRP A 634 1.48 20.11 19.98
CA TRP A 634 2.00 20.44 21.32
C TRP A 634 2.40 21.93 21.46
N PHE A 635 2.68 22.61 20.34
CA PHE A 635 3.25 23.96 20.32
C PHE A 635 2.35 25.03 19.67
N GLY A 636 1.13 24.66 19.26
CA GLY A 636 0.21 25.59 18.59
C GLY A 636 -0.43 26.59 19.55
N SER A 637 -0.80 27.77 19.04
CA SER A 637 -1.66 28.74 19.74
C SER A 637 -3.10 28.65 19.24
N LYS A 638 -4.08 28.74 20.15
CA LYS A 638 -5.52 28.62 19.82
C LYS A 638 -5.93 29.64 18.75
N PRO A 639 -6.55 29.22 17.63
CA PRO A 639 -6.95 30.14 16.57
C PRO A 639 -8.00 31.14 17.10
N SER A 640 -7.85 32.41 16.73
CA SER A 640 -8.77 33.48 17.13
C SER A 640 -10.08 33.36 16.34
N PRO A 641 -11.27 33.35 16.97
CA PRO A 641 -12.53 33.39 16.24
C PRO A 641 -12.64 34.74 15.53
N LYS A 642 -12.35 34.75 14.21
CA LYS A 642 -12.67 35.88 13.34
C LYS A 642 -14.18 35.85 13.16
N GLY A 643 -14.86 36.81 13.77
CA GLY A 643 -16.29 36.76 14.00
C GLY A 643 -17.11 36.53 12.74
N ILE A 644 -17.91 35.47 12.76
CA ILE A 644 -19.35 35.41 12.45
C ILE A 644 -19.83 34.10 13.11
N ILE A 645 -20.30 34.16 14.36
CA ILE A 645 -21.30 33.19 14.85
C ILE A 645 -22.30 34.01 15.65
N ARG A 646 -23.25 34.63 14.94
CA ARG A 646 -24.56 34.95 15.49
C ARG A 646 -25.47 33.83 15.01
N PRO A 647 -26.06 33.00 15.89
CA PRO A 647 -26.94 31.92 15.45
C PRO A 647 -28.14 32.49 14.70
N SER A 648 -28.30 32.11 13.43
CA SER A 648 -29.48 32.39 12.63
C SER A 648 -30.66 31.54 13.11
N ILE A 649 -31.23 31.87 14.27
CA ILE A 649 -32.54 31.34 14.69
C ILE A 649 -33.57 32.37 14.20
N SER A 650 -34.14 32.15 13.02
CA SER A 650 -35.39 32.79 12.64
C SER A 650 -36.54 31.87 13.07
N GLY A 651 -37.12 32.20 14.23
CA GLY A 651 -38.37 31.63 14.71
C GLY A 651 -39.22 32.77 15.26
N SER A 652 -40.27 33.11 14.53
CA SER A 652 -41.30 34.08 14.93
C SER A 652 -41.86 33.74 16.31
N SER A 653 -41.64 34.61 17.30
CA SER A 653 -42.45 34.63 18.52
C SER A 653 -43.65 35.52 18.29
N THR A 654 -44.71 34.92 17.75
CA THR A 654 -46.02 35.57 17.65
C THR A 654 -46.78 35.38 18.96
N HIS A 655 -46.79 36.46 19.76
CA HIS A 655 -47.93 37.01 20.48
C HIS A 655 -48.50 36.25 21.72
N TRP A 656 -48.86 37.06 22.73
CA TRP A 656 -50.08 37.04 23.58
C TRP A 656 -49.77 37.35 25.05
N SER A 657 -50.24 38.55 25.44
CA SER A 657 -50.52 39.11 26.79
C SER A 657 -49.37 39.38 27.75
#